data_AF-A0A8K0HV47-F1
#
_entry.id   AF-A0A8K0HV47-F1
#
_cell.length_a   1.000
_cell.length_b   1.000
_cell.length_c   1.000
_cell.angle_alpha   90.00
_cell.angle_beta   90.00
_cell.angle_gamma   90.00
#
_symmetry.space_group_name_H-M   'P 1'
#
loop_
_entity.id
_entity.type
_entity.pdbx_description
1 polymer ?
#
loop_
_entity_poly.entity_id
_entity_poly.type
_entity_poly.pdbx_seq_one_letter_code
_entity_poly.pdbx_strand_id
1 'polypeptide(L)'
;MESTCDSGSYQDELQKMGLLLGNKKKIGKARGRKGKAEKEGKKKKKERKKGSKDKGKNERTAIRRKRKGRKEGKKKKKKARKGRREKERKEGNINRKEGRKEGRRKRKEIKERRKMKHFHLTLNQKQRFLVSLKAQKKINCRPLIIRSALKKLQSDVSNGDNGATEPARVLLERLFTKTQKLEEMVSRDSSLSDDAELNMNLEILESDLQAALSVLRKKEEDLQDAERRVLVEQTKLNLTKQDLERREEEITTAFDKQLQMEEDLKKANSDLASQASQIEDLKLLVEEQGEKIASLQVSHSQKEVLLEKLEKELMMKNEEARILGSAISSKEQLLYESNEVIREQETKIEELRQDIKEKEHDLTESLKLRKAEEERIKVLEATLEKQTVEWLQAQKELKELTEQASQSINDMKESFEDFQRVRSLLTAVRFELISSQEFLASSRRKMEDQAYQFEKLVAEINQQKSVVMSYSENLKVAQIEVENKRSELRAAQARCKELETQLSVEKENIDCLQEELSRERASLEQKTQKVALLQNELRDKELAYSDTQNLLQVKESELVEASLQIQQLKSEKASVQLILQEKDNDCFNAQKNLAEVNHDIAELQKLINSKEQQLIQTTTRLQEKEEKIQIMQHELDNTKLQYSEATSIVQRIAQLTNKLVVSVKDEESCIPSPVDEGGLLGDVGHDASFRKQEQLEMELVMVKESLRRKEMDFLASQKALTVKEEELRAVLKRLDMLEKELKTMKEGLSVDADGLMKLYSLAQERIGGRSVGDLAVERLELEVAQQEAEAATAALQKLADMTCQLLKDTDQSMDIGTVILPAEGVGIGVGSSTYPHGRINGLEEAEKEVAHLFALTEQLVNDAGISITEQQH
;
A
#
# COMPACT_ATOMS: atom_id res chain seq x y z
N MET A 1 -31.79 69.71 -30.78
CA MET A 1 -32.19 68.37 -31.26
C MET A 1 -32.76 67.60 -30.07
N GLU A 2 -33.90 67.99 -29.49
CA GLU A 2 -35.26 68.23 -30.04
C GLU A 2 -36.05 66.93 -30.27
N SER A 3 -37.31 66.80 -29.82
CA SER A 3 -38.06 67.70 -28.91
C SER A 3 -39.23 67.03 -28.18
N THR A 4 -39.72 67.70 -27.14
CA THR A 4 -41.12 67.75 -26.66
C THR A 4 -41.90 66.46 -26.43
N CYS A 5 -42.09 66.14 -25.14
CA CYS A 5 -43.34 65.57 -24.65
C CYS A 5 -44.30 66.70 -24.23
N ASP A 6 -45.61 66.47 -24.33
CA ASP A 6 -46.69 67.12 -23.57
C ASP A 6 -47.89 66.13 -23.58
N SER A 7 -48.73 65.90 -22.57
CA SER A 7 -49.40 66.76 -21.57
C SER A 7 -50.45 67.71 -22.18
N GLY A 8 -51.72 67.75 -21.72
CA GLY A 8 -52.43 66.84 -20.81
C GLY A 8 -53.83 67.36 -20.43
N SER A 9 -54.55 66.58 -19.61
CA SER A 9 -55.68 66.98 -18.73
C SER A 9 -57.12 67.19 -19.28
N TYR A 10 -58.04 67.04 -18.31
CA TYR A 10 -59.42 67.53 -18.18
C TYR A 10 -60.67 66.79 -18.72
N GLN A 11 -61.61 66.62 -17.75
CA GLN A 11 -63.08 66.55 -17.82
C GLN A 11 -63.78 65.36 -18.51
N ASP A 12 -65.06 65.08 -18.24
CA ASP A 12 -65.79 64.95 -16.96
C ASP A 12 -67.21 64.38 -17.23
N GLU A 13 -67.98 64.14 -16.16
CA GLU A 13 -69.45 64.28 -16.09
C GLU A 13 -70.48 63.35 -16.79
N LEU A 14 -71.72 63.54 -16.33
CA LEU A 14 -73.04 63.13 -16.87
C LEU A 14 -73.43 61.64 -16.96
N GLN A 15 -73.60 61.10 -15.76
CA GLN A 15 -74.73 60.22 -15.40
C GLN A 15 -76.12 60.85 -15.75
N LYS A 16 -77.18 60.01 -15.79
CA LYS A 16 -78.58 60.21 -15.25
C LYS A 16 -79.78 60.32 -16.22
N MET A 17 -80.89 59.68 -15.81
CA MET A 17 -82.31 59.80 -16.24
C MET A 17 -82.71 59.27 -17.65
N GLY A 18 -83.88 58.66 -17.89
CA GLY A 18 -84.86 58.01 -16.99
C GLY A 18 -86.35 58.33 -17.25
N LEU A 19 -87.25 57.39 -16.86
CA LEU A 19 -88.73 57.53 -16.70
C LEU A 19 -89.56 57.61 -18.02
N LEU A 20 -90.84 57.24 -18.14
CA LEU A 20 -91.87 56.53 -17.31
C LEU A 20 -92.89 55.84 -18.28
N LEU A 21 -94.18 55.46 -18.10
CA LEU A 21 -95.27 55.54 -17.07
C LEU A 21 -96.32 54.41 -17.37
N GLY A 22 -97.41 54.27 -16.57
CA GLY A 22 -98.70 53.69 -17.06
C GLY A 22 -99.22 52.36 -16.45
N ASN A 23 -99.35 52.19 -15.13
CA ASN A 23 -100.58 52.41 -14.33
C ASN A 23 -101.91 51.67 -14.70
N LYS A 24 -102.40 50.75 -13.84
CA LYS A 24 -103.73 50.83 -13.13
C LYS A 24 -104.12 49.64 -12.18
N LYS A 25 -104.12 49.93 -10.85
CA LYS A 25 -105.17 49.73 -9.80
C LYS A 25 -105.97 48.41 -9.55
N LYS A 26 -106.09 48.11 -8.23
CA LYS A 26 -107.18 47.44 -7.43
C LYS A 26 -107.28 45.89 -7.49
N ILE A 27 -107.34 45.12 -6.38
CA ILE A 27 -108.22 45.05 -5.17
C ILE A 27 -109.56 44.32 -5.41
N GLY A 28 -109.82 43.23 -4.67
CA GLY A 28 -111.15 42.56 -4.57
C GLY A 28 -111.14 41.24 -3.77
N LYS A 29 -112.24 40.89 -3.06
CA LYS A 29 -112.38 39.69 -2.21
C LYS A 29 -113.68 38.91 -2.49
N ALA A 30 -113.53 37.58 -2.60
CA ALA A 30 -114.37 36.51 -1.99
C ALA A 30 -115.79 36.13 -2.49
N ARG A 31 -116.05 34.80 -2.37
CA ARG A 31 -117.33 34.04 -2.37
C ARG A 31 -118.09 33.92 -3.72
N GLY A 32 -118.60 32.75 -4.13
CA GLY A 32 -118.40 31.36 -3.67
C GLY A 32 -119.62 30.43 -3.83
N ARG A 33 -119.48 29.11 -3.51
CA ARG A 33 -120.56 28.11 -3.23
C ARG A 33 -121.49 27.72 -4.41
N LYS A 34 -121.91 26.47 -4.68
CA LYS A 34 -121.79 25.08 -4.13
C LYS A 34 -121.87 24.11 -5.35
N GLY A 35 -121.52 22.81 -5.32
CA GLY A 35 -120.91 21.95 -4.29
C GLY A 35 -121.33 20.46 -4.41
N LYS A 36 -120.62 19.55 -3.72
CA LYS A 36 -120.81 18.07 -3.64
C LYS A 36 -120.46 17.27 -4.93
N ALA A 37 -120.01 16.00 -4.90
CA ALA A 37 -119.70 15.07 -3.79
C ALA A 37 -118.42 14.22 -3.99
N GLU A 38 -117.91 13.71 -2.86
CA GLU A 38 -117.06 12.54 -2.59
C GLU A 38 -116.38 11.70 -3.72
N LYS A 39 -115.04 11.61 -3.69
CA LYS A 39 -114.25 10.41 -3.27
C LYS A 39 -112.72 10.66 -3.34
N GLU A 40 -111.89 9.61 -3.14
CA GLU A 40 -110.46 9.54 -3.52
C GLU A 40 -109.40 10.36 -2.73
N GLY A 41 -109.63 10.60 -1.43
CA GLY A 41 -108.64 11.26 -0.54
C GLY A 41 -107.40 10.43 -0.13
N LYS A 42 -106.71 9.72 -1.05
CA LYS A 42 -105.67 8.72 -0.66
C LYS A 42 -104.31 8.67 -1.41
N LYS A 43 -103.96 9.59 -2.34
CA LYS A 43 -102.66 9.51 -3.10
C LYS A 43 -101.59 10.60 -2.82
N LYS A 44 -101.94 11.86 -2.55
CA LYS A 44 -100.99 13.02 -2.54
C LYS A 44 -100.14 13.25 -1.26
N LYS A 45 -99.84 12.21 -0.45
CA LYS A 45 -99.03 12.35 0.79
C LYS A 45 -97.68 11.61 0.80
N LYS A 46 -97.33 10.84 -0.24
CA LYS A 46 -96.07 10.05 -0.31
C LYS A 46 -94.85 10.84 -0.86
N GLU A 47 -95.03 11.75 -1.82
CA GLU A 47 -93.90 12.35 -2.55
C GLU A 47 -93.16 13.45 -1.77
N ARG A 48 -93.89 14.31 -1.04
CA ARG A 48 -93.29 15.41 -0.24
C ARG A 48 -92.36 14.95 0.89
N LYS A 49 -92.21 13.64 1.13
CA LYS A 49 -91.21 13.07 2.07
C LYS A 49 -89.92 12.53 1.42
N LYS A 50 -89.84 12.36 0.09
CA LYS A 50 -88.58 11.95 -0.58
C LYS A 50 -87.60 13.13 -0.72
N GLY A 51 -88.01 14.22 -1.39
CA GLY A 51 -87.13 15.34 -1.75
C GLY A 51 -86.45 16.12 -0.61
N SER A 52 -86.78 15.84 0.65
CA SER A 52 -86.13 16.45 1.83
C SER A 52 -84.91 15.65 2.34
N LYS A 53 -84.89 14.32 2.18
CA LYS A 53 -83.80 13.49 2.74
C LYS A 53 -82.47 13.63 2.00
N ASP A 54 -82.48 13.78 0.67
CA ASP A 54 -81.24 13.70 -0.11
C ASP A 54 -80.45 15.02 -0.16
N LYS A 55 -81.12 16.20 -0.07
CA LYS A 55 -80.43 17.48 0.18
C LYS A 55 -79.60 17.42 1.46
N GLY A 56 -80.18 16.89 2.55
CA GLY A 56 -79.48 16.70 3.83
C GLY A 56 -78.34 15.66 3.80
N LYS A 57 -78.33 14.71 2.86
CA LYS A 57 -77.19 13.80 2.64
C LYS A 57 -76.03 14.52 1.95
N ASN A 58 -76.29 15.21 0.85
CA ASN A 58 -75.25 15.87 0.05
C ASN A 58 -74.54 16.98 0.83
N GLU A 59 -75.27 17.73 1.66
CA GLU A 59 -74.66 18.75 2.52
C GLU A 59 -73.77 18.14 3.62
N ARG A 60 -74.20 17.03 4.24
CA ARG A 60 -73.39 16.29 5.22
C ARG A 60 -72.12 15.70 4.58
N THR A 61 -72.17 15.19 3.35
CA THR A 61 -70.97 14.71 2.65
C THR A 61 -70.04 15.85 2.23
N ALA A 62 -70.56 17.00 1.79
CA ALA A 62 -69.76 18.19 1.51
C ALA A 62 -69.01 18.70 2.76
N ILE A 63 -69.70 18.77 3.91
CA ILE A 63 -69.08 19.13 5.20
C ILE A 63 -68.03 18.10 5.63
N ARG A 64 -68.28 16.79 5.42
CA ARG A 64 -67.31 15.71 5.70
C ARG A 64 -66.06 15.81 4.81
N ARG A 65 -66.22 16.15 3.51
CA ARG A 65 -65.11 16.43 2.57
C ARG A 65 -64.30 17.66 3.01
N LYS A 66 -64.94 18.81 3.30
CA LYS A 66 -64.26 20.02 3.83
C LYS A 66 -63.52 19.75 5.15
N ARG A 67 -64.07 18.89 6.04
CA ARG A 67 -63.40 18.45 7.29
C ARG A 67 -62.21 17.51 7.05
N LYS A 68 -62.24 16.62 6.04
CA LYS A 68 -61.06 15.82 5.62
C LYS A 68 -59.93 16.73 5.13
N GLY A 69 -60.20 17.60 4.15
CA GLY A 69 -59.20 18.53 3.60
C GLY A 69 -58.54 19.43 4.66
N ARG A 70 -59.31 19.96 5.63
CA ARG A 70 -58.73 20.71 6.77
C ARG A 70 -57.87 19.84 7.70
N LYS A 71 -58.14 18.55 7.87
CA LYS A 71 -57.27 17.62 8.63
C LYS A 71 -55.99 17.28 7.86
N GLU A 72 -56.08 17.06 6.55
CA GLU A 72 -54.92 16.75 5.69
C GLU A 72 -54.00 17.95 5.52
N GLY A 73 -54.53 19.17 5.31
CA GLY A 73 -53.74 20.40 5.32
C GLY A 73 -53.01 20.62 6.65
N LYS A 74 -53.66 20.33 7.80
CA LYS A 74 -53.00 20.34 9.12
C LYS A 74 -51.93 19.25 9.24
N LYS A 75 -52.14 18.03 8.70
CA LYS A 75 -51.10 16.98 8.63
C LYS A 75 -49.90 17.43 7.79
N LYS A 76 -50.09 17.93 6.55
CA LYS A 76 -49.02 18.44 5.68
C LYS A 76 -48.23 19.57 6.38
N LYS A 77 -48.91 20.56 6.98
CA LYS A 77 -48.25 21.67 7.71
C LYS A 77 -47.51 21.21 8.98
N LYS A 78 -47.94 20.12 9.66
CA LYS A 78 -47.16 19.46 10.73
C LYS A 78 -45.93 18.72 10.18
N LYS A 79 -46.05 17.97 9.07
CA LYS A 79 -44.93 17.23 8.45
C LYS A 79 -43.82 18.18 8.00
N ALA A 80 -44.19 19.29 7.35
CA ALA A 80 -43.24 20.36 6.97
C ALA A 80 -42.53 21.00 8.17
N ARG A 81 -43.27 21.34 9.25
CA ARG A 81 -42.66 21.85 10.50
C ARG A 81 -41.75 20.83 11.20
N LYS A 82 -41.99 19.52 11.07
CA LYS A 82 -41.06 18.48 11.56
C LYS A 82 -39.78 18.49 10.72
N GLY A 83 -39.89 18.39 9.39
CA GLY A 83 -38.75 18.36 8.48
C GLY A 83 -37.82 19.57 8.63
N ARG A 84 -38.38 20.79 8.76
CA ARG A 84 -37.57 21.99 9.00
C ARG A 84 -36.77 21.93 10.32
N ARG A 85 -37.41 21.54 11.44
CA ARG A 85 -36.73 21.32 12.72
C ARG A 85 -35.69 20.20 12.69
N GLU A 86 -35.86 19.25 11.78
CA GLU A 86 -34.93 18.13 11.59
C GLU A 86 -33.70 18.55 10.78
N LYS A 87 -33.87 19.43 9.77
CA LYS A 87 -32.77 20.09 9.05
C LYS A 87 -31.97 21.02 9.97
N GLU A 88 -32.65 21.89 10.72
CA GLU A 88 -32.04 22.80 11.71
C GLU A 88 -31.22 22.03 12.78
N ARG A 89 -31.68 20.83 13.17
CA ARG A 89 -30.93 19.92 14.07
C ARG A 89 -29.72 19.25 13.42
N LYS A 90 -29.78 18.92 12.12
CA LYS A 90 -28.64 18.34 11.38
C LYS A 90 -27.54 19.38 11.19
N GLU A 91 -27.89 20.59 10.77
CA GLU A 91 -26.97 21.74 10.64
C GLU A 91 -26.29 22.08 11.99
N GLY A 92 -27.06 22.22 13.07
CA GLY A 92 -26.51 22.46 14.40
C GLY A 92 -25.57 21.35 14.92
N ASN A 93 -25.71 20.11 14.44
CA ASN A 93 -24.79 19.01 14.75
C ASN A 93 -23.52 19.02 13.86
N ILE A 94 -23.59 19.50 12.63
CA ILE A 94 -22.42 19.67 11.74
C ILE A 94 -21.48 20.72 12.34
N ASN A 95 -21.98 21.92 12.63
CA ASN A 95 -21.16 23.01 13.19
C ASN A 95 -20.53 22.61 14.55
N ARG A 96 -21.24 21.78 15.36
CA ARG A 96 -20.70 21.19 16.60
C ARG A 96 -19.61 20.13 16.35
N LYS A 97 -19.68 19.35 15.27
CA LYS A 97 -18.60 18.42 14.87
C LYS A 97 -17.37 19.20 14.38
N GLU A 98 -17.56 20.28 13.62
CA GLU A 98 -16.47 21.11 13.10
C GLU A 98 -15.74 21.88 14.22
N GLY A 99 -16.46 22.56 15.11
CA GLY A 99 -15.84 23.19 16.29
C GLY A 99 -15.05 22.21 17.16
N ARG A 100 -15.48 20.92 17.22
CA ARG A 100 -14.73 19.85 17.88
C ARG A 100 -13.51 19.38 17.07
N LYS A 101 -13.56 19.33 15.73
CA LYS A 101 -12.38 19.07 14.88
C LYS A 101 -11.34 20.18 15.04
N GLU A 102 -11.77 21.44 15.00
CA GLU A 102 -10.90 22.61 15.09
C GLU A 102 -10.27 22.75 16.50
N GLY A 103 -11.06 22.53 17.55
CA GLY A 103 -10.54 22.41 18.92
C GLY A 103 -9.52 21.28 19.11
N ARG A 104 -9.60 20.19 18.33
CA ARG A 104 -8.59 19.12 18.31
C ARG A 104 -7.33 19.53 17.53
N ARG A 105 -7.45 20.25 16.40
CA ARG A 105 -6.30 20.81 15.65
C ARG A 105 -5.46 21.74 16.52
N LYS A 106 -6.08 22.76 17.14
CA LYS A 106 -5.37 23.71 18.01
C LYS A 106 -4.71 23.03 19.22
N ARG A 107 -5.32 21.96 19.76
CA ARG A 107 -4.69 21.13 20.82
C ARG A 107 -3.48 20.32 20.33
N LYS A 108 -3.50 19.78 19.09
CA LYS A 108 -2.31 19.15 18.49
C LYS A 108 -1.19 20.18 18.30
N GLU A 109 -1.49 21.34 17.73
CA GLU A 109 -0.52 22.41 17.49
C GLU A 109 0.16 22.88 18.79
N ILE A 110 -0.62 23.11 19.86
CA ILE A 110 -0.09 23.47 21.18
C ILE A 110 0.79 22.34 21.76
N LYS A 111 0.49 21.06 21.48
CA LYS A 111 1.34 19.93 21.91
C LYS A 111 2.68 19.92 21.17
N GLU A 112 2.70 20.15 19.85
CA GLU A 112 3.95 20.23 19.08
C GLU A 112 4.78 21.47 19.43
N ARG A 113 4.16 22.65 19.58
CA ARG A 113 4.85 23.87 20.08
C ARG A 113 5.47 23.64 21.48
N ARG A 114 4.89 22.75 22.30
CA ARG A 114 5.49 22.33 23.59
C ARG A 114 6.63 21.31 23.41
N LYS A 115 6.52 20.32 22.52
CA LYS A 115 7.64 19.40 22.19
C LYS A 115 8.86 20.17 21.69
N MET A 116 8.67 21.05 20.70
CA MET A 116 9.72 21.93 20.14
C MET A 116 10.47 22.69 21.25
N LYS A 117 9.74 23.34 22.17
CA LYS A 117 10.34 24.04 23.31
C LYS A 117 11.10 23.11 24.27
N HIS A 118 10.61 21.89 24.50
CA HIS A 118 11.33 20.90 25.28
C HIS A 118 12.64 20.47 24.60
N PHE A 119 12.60 20.15 23.30
CA PHE A 119 13.79 19.79 22.52
C PHE A 119 14.86 20.90 22.57
N HIS A 120 14.48 22.17 22.34
CA HIS A 120 15.42 23.28 22.44
C HIS A 120 16.01 23.47 23.85
N LEU A 121 15.25 23.20 24.93
CA LEU A 121 15.79 23.21 26.30
C LEU A 121 16.81 22.07 26.51
N THR A 122 16.45 20.84 26.13
CA THR A 122 17.30 19.65 26.31
C THR A 122 18.58 19.75 25.49
N LEU A 123 18.53 20.31 24.27
CA LEU A 123 19.70 20.47 23.41
C LEU A 123 20.66 21.56 23.97
N ASN A 124 20.13 22.66 24.50
CA ASN A 124 20.93 23.67 25.22
C ASN A 124 21.55 23.09 26.51
N GLN A 125 20.85 22.25 27.27
CA GLN A 125 21.41 21.59 28.44
C GLN A 125 22.54 20.62 28.07
N LYS A 126 22.37 19.80 27.00
CA LYS A 126 23.43 18.93 26.50
C LYS A 126 24.67 19.70 26.04
N GLN A 127 24.50 20.83 25.33
CA GLN A 127 25.62 21.70 24.94
C GLN A 127 26.35 22.29 26.17
N ARG A 128 25.63 22.75 27.20
CA ARG A 128 26.24 23.24 28.45
C ARG A 128 27.04 22.14 29.16
N PHE A 129 26.52 20.92 29.27
CA PHE A 129 27.26 19.79 29.84
C PHE A 129 28.54 19.44 29.07
N LEU A 130 28.50 19.46 27.73
CA LEU A 130 29.68 19.20 26.90
C LEU A 130 30.76 20.29 27.03
N VAL A 131 30.36 21.55 27.22
CA VAL A 131 31.31 22.65 27.53
C VAL A 131 31.94 22.45 28.91
N SER A 132 31.14 22.09 29.92
CA SER A 132 31.65 21.78 31.27
C SER A 132 32.65 20.62 31.28
N LEU A 133 32.37 19.51 30.58
CA LEU A 133 33.32 18.39 30.49
C LEU A 133 34.61 18.76 29.76
N LYS A 134 34.54 19.56 28.68
CA LYS A 134 35.75 20.04 27.98
C LYS A 134 36.60 20.96 28.86
N ALA A 135 36.01 21.70 29.80
CA ALA A 135 36.76 22.51 30.77
C ALA A 135 37.52 21.67 31.81
N GLN A 136 37.06 20.46 32.14
CA GLN A 136 37.70 19.60 33.15
C GLN A 136 38.93 18.83 32.65
N LYS A 137 39.15 18.69 31.33
CA LYS A 137 40.35 18.02 30.77
C LYS A 137 41.65 18.86 30.82
N LYS A 138 41.73 19.84 31.73
CA LYS A 138 42.97 20.57 32.09
C LYS A 138 43.15 20.69 33.62
N ILE A 139 43.12 19.54 34.31
CA ILE A 139 43.69 19.45 35.66
C ILE A 139 45.21 19.49 35.51
N ASN A 140 45.80 20.67 35.75
CA ASN A 140 47.24 20.85 35.72
C ASN A 140 47.88 20.13 36.93
N CYS A 141 48.47 18.97 36.70
CA CYS A 141 49.41 18.36 37.64
C CYS A 141 50.63 19.29 37.79
N ARG A 142 50.59 20.20 38.77
CA ARG A 142 51.75 21.00 39.17
C ARG A 142 52.82 20.03 39.71
N PRO A 143 54.07 20.08 39.24
CA PRO A 143 55.15 19.39 39.94
C PRO A 143 55.31 20.05 41.31
N LEU A 144 55.00 19.31 42.37
CA LEU A 144 55.34 19.70 43.74
C LEU A 144 56.85 19.52 43.91
N ILE A 145 57.59 20.60 43.60
CA ILE A 145 59.04 20.67 43.74
C ILE A 145 59.43 20.20 45.15
N ILE A 146 60.29 19.18 45.22
CA ILE A 146 60.80 18.59 46.47
C ILE A 146 61.77 19.57 47.14
N ARG A 147 61.21 20.62 47.74
CA ARG A 147 61.95 21.69 48.44
C ARG A 147 62.15 21.39 49.94
N SER A 148 61.78 20.19 50.37
CA SER A 148 61.85 19.69 51.75
C SER A 148 63.14 18.94 52.07
N ALA A 149 63.72 18.19 51.12
CA ALA A 149 64.93 17.40 51.35
C ALA A 149 66.16 18.27 51.68
N LEU A 150 66.37 19.35 50.91
CA LEU A 150 67.57 20.20 51.03
C LEU A 150 67.66 21.00 52.34
N LYS A 151 66.60 21.04 53.16
CA LYS A 151 66.58 21.78 54.43
C LYS A 151 67.07 20.99 55.65
N LYS A 152 67.20 19.66 55.59
CA LYS A 152 67.78 18.86 56.68
C LYS A 152 69.31 18.72 56.60
N LEU A 153 69.88 18.72 55.39
CA LEU A 153 71.33 18.69 55.18
C LEU A 153 72.08 19.94 55.70
N GLN A 154 71.36 20.97 56.16
CA GLN A 154 71.93 22.17 56.79
C GLN A 154 71.68 22.25 58.31
N SER A 155 70.96 21.30 58.94
CA SER A 155 70.70 21.31 60.39
C SER A 155 71.65 20.41 61.20
N ASP A 156 72.17 19.36 60.56
CA ASP A 156 72.85 18.27 61.28
C ASP A 156 74.38 18.40 61.26
N VAL A 157 74.92 19.50 60.71
CA VAL A 157 76.30 19.96 60.98
C VAL A 157 76.28 20.84 62.24
N SER A 158 75.97 20.19 63.37
CA SER A 158 75.89 20.82 64.68
C SER A 158 76.60 19.94 65.72
N ASN A 159 77.34 20.58 66.62
CA ASN A 159 77.98 19.97 67.80
C ASN A 159 79.07 18.91 67.51
N GLY A 160 80.00 19.21 66.59
CA GLY A 160 81.38 18.74 66.72
C GLY A 160 82.14 19.66 67.68
N ASP A 161 82.21 19.30 68.96
CA ASP A 161 82.72 20.17 70.03
C ASP A 161 84.25 20.37 69.94
N ASN A 162 84.69 21.51 69.40
CA ASN A 162 86.08 21.93 69.33
C ASN A 162 86.58 22.45 70.70
N GLY A 163 86.48 21.60 71.71
CA GLY A 163 86.90 21.88 73.08
C GLY A 163 88.41 22.10 73.21
N ALA A 164 88.84 23.35 73.06
CA ALA A 164 90.06 23.98 73.62
C ALA A 164 91.38 23.18 73.56
N THR A 165 91.54 22.28 72.58
CA THR A 165 92.74 21.47 72.38
C THR A 165 93.36 21.82 71.04
N GLU A 166 94.68 21.98 70.99
CA GLU A 166 95.36 22.38 69.76
C GLU A 166 95.19 21.32 68.65
N PRO A 167 95.05 21.72 67.37
CA PRO A 167 94.91 20.76 66.29
C PRO A 167 96.08 19.77 66.26
N ALA A 168 95.82 18.49 66.01
CA ALA A 168 96.87 17.47 65.92
C ALA A 168 98.00 17.87 64.95
N ARG A 169 97.67 18.58 63.86
CA ARG A 169 98.67 19.21 62.98
C ARG A 169 99.62 20.14 63.76
N VAL A 170 99.09 21.10 64.52
CA VAL A 170 99.87 22.10 65.26
C VAL A 170 100.73 21.44 66.35
N LEU A 171 100.21 20.41 67.01
CA LEU A 171 100.98 19.61 67.98
C LEU A 171 102.12 18.85 67.30
N LEU A 172 101.88 18.21 66.14
CA LEU A 172 102.93 17.55 65.34
C LEU A 172 103.97 18.54 64.79
N GLU A 173 103.53 19.71 64.34
CA GLU A 173 104.37 20.80 63.81
C GLU A 173 105.24 21.43 64.93
N ARG A 174 104.71 21.48 66.16
CA ARG A 174 105.46 21.82 67.39
C ARG A 174 106.44 20.72 67.80
N LEU A 175 106.04 19.46 67.76
CA LEU A 175 106.92 18.32 68.05
C LEU A 175 108.12 18.33 67.11
N PHE A 176 107.89 18.41 65.81
CA PHE A 176 108.94 18.46 64.80
C PHE A 176 109.95 19.60 65.07
N THR A 177 109.46 20.79 65.39
CA THR A 177 110.30 21.97 65.69
C THR A 177 110.94 21.96 67.09
N LYS A 178 110.48 21.10 68.02
CA LYS A 178 111.17 20.84 69.30
C LYS A 178 112.21 19.72 69.19
N THR A 179 111.90 18.63 68.49
CA THR A 179 112.88 17.57 68.17
C THR A 179 114.08 18.14 67.41
N GLN A 180 113.84 18.99 66.40
CA GLN A 180 114.91 19.66 65.65
C GLN A 180 115.81 20.54 66.54
N LYS A 181 115.26 21.18 67.59
CA LYS A 181 116.05 21.96 68.55
C LYS A 181 116.87 21.10 69.50
N LEU A 182 116.33 19.97 69.95
CA LEU A 182 117.09 18.99 70.74
C LEU A 182 118.23 18.38 69.90
N GLU A 183 117.99 18.12 68.61
CA GLU A 183 119.01 17.67 67.65
C GLU A 183 120.12 18.73 67.45
N GLU A 184 119.76 20.02 67.33
CA GLU A 184 120.73 21.13 67.29
C GLU A 184 121.52 21.30 68.60
N MET A 185 120.90 21.06 69.77
CA MET A 185 121.56 21.12 71.08
C MET A 185 122.55 19.96 71.30
N VAL A 186 122.18 18.74 70.89
CA VAL A 186 123.06 17.56 70.99
C VAL A 186 124.22 17.62 69.99
N SER A 187 124.07 18.34 68.88
CA SER A 187 125.08 18.46 67.81
C SER A 187 126.21 19.48 68.09
N ARG A 188 126.42 19.92 69.35
CA ARG A 188 127.46 20.91 69.72
C ARG A 188 128.19 20.57 71.03
N ASP A 189 129.37 19.94 70.92
CA ASP A 189 130.29 19.77 72.05
C ASP A 189 130.87 21.10 72.56
N SER A 190 130.41 21.60 73.72
CA SER A 190 131.22 22.40 74.67
C SER A 190 130.47 22.74 75.97
N SER A 191 130.91 22.13 77.08
CA SER A 191 130.92 22.63 78.47
C SER A 191 129.82 23.60 78.99
N LEU A 192 129.10 23.16 80.02
CA LEU A 192 128.32 23.96 81.00
C LEU A 192 127.08 24.71 80.46
N SER A 193 125.99 23.96 80.25
CA SER A 193 124.60 24.40 80.50
C SER A 193 123.86 23.28 81.23
N ASP A 194 122.73 23.58 81.88
CA ASP A 194 122.12 22.68 82.87
C ASP A 194 121.47 21.41 82.29
N ASP A 195 121.80 20.27 82.89
CA ASP A 195 121.16 18.95 82.67
C ASP A 195 119.63 19.03 82.88
N ALA A 196 119.20 19.90 83.80
CA ALA A 196 117.80 20.20 84.07
C ALA A 196 117.06 20.86 82.89
N GLU A 197 117.74 21.67 82.07
CA GLU A 197 117.15 22.32 80.90
C GLU A 197 116.92 21.31 79.77
N LEU A 198 117.83 20.34 79.60
CA LEU A 198 117.69 19.26 78.62
C LEU A 198 116.57 18.29 79.04
N ASN A 199 116.51 17.90 80.32
CA ASN A 199 115.44 17.07 80.86
C ASN A 199 114.06 17.75 80.75
N MET A 200 113.95 19.04 81.06
CA MET A 200 112.71 19.81 80.90
C MET A 200 112.25 19.85 79.43
N ASN A 201 113.16 20.03 78.47
CA ASN A 201 112.79 19.97 77.05
C ASN A 201 112.34 18.57 76.62
N LEU A 202 112.87 17.50 77.23
CA LEU A 202 112.43 16.12 76.99
C LEU A 202 111.03 15.85 77.56
N GLU A 203 110.78 16.21 78.81
CA GLU A 203 109.48 16.07 79.49
C GLU A 203 108.37 16.88 78.78
N ILE A 204 108.72 18.05 78.27
CA ILE A 204 107.85 18.88 77.42
C ILE A 204 107.59 18.25 76.04
N LEU A 205 108.58 17.55 75.45
CA LEU A 205 108.40 16.84 74.18
C LEU A 205 107.52 15.59 74.37
N GLU A 206 107.72 14.83 75.44
CA GLU A 206 106.88 13.68 75.81
C GLU A 206 105.44 14.12 76.09
N SER A 207 105.25 15.24 76.79
CA SER A 207 103.94 15.85 77.02
C SER A 207 103.23 16.26 75.73
N ASP A 208 103.92 16.94 74.80
CA ASP A 208 103.38 17.28 73.48
C ASP A 208 103.05 16.02 72.65
N LEU A 209 103.85 14.94 72.77
CA LEU A 209 103.67 13.68 72.06
C LEU A 209 102.46 12.91 72.57
N GLN A 210 102.31 12.83 73.89
CA GLN A 210 101.16 12.22 74.54
C GLN A 210 99.87 13.02 74.27
N ALA A 211 99.97 14.36 74.22
CA ALA A 211 98.89 15.23 73.75
C ALA A 211 98.52 14.93 72.28
N ALA A 212 99.49 14.94 71.36
CA ALA A 212 99.27 14.64 69.94
C ALA A 212 98.62 13.26 69.73
N LEU A 213 99.11 12.23 70.42
CA LEU A 213 98.56 10.87 70.37
C LEU A 213 97.14 10.79 70.95
N SER A 214 96.82 11.54 72.01
CA SER A 214 95.45 11.59 72.55
C SER A 214 94.47 12.28 71.60
N VAL A 215 94.86 13.38 70.95
CA VAL A 215 94.04 14.06 69.93
C VAL A 215 93.87 13.18 68.69
N LEU A 216 94.93 12.46 68.26
CA LEU A 216 94.85 11.52 67.14
C LEU A 216 93.95 10.31 67.46
N ARG A 217 94.03 9.74 68.67
CA ARG A 217 93.10 8.67 69.11
C ARG A 217 91.65 9.15 69.14
N LYS A 218 91.38 10.34 69.69
CA LYS A 218 90.04 10.93 69.65
C LYS A 218 89.56 11.17 68.21
N LYS A 219 90.46 11.50 67.27
CA LYS A 219 90.11 11.65 65.85
C LYS A 219 89.87 10.32 65.14
N GLU A 220 90.58 9.26 65.51
CA GLU A 220 90.30 7.89 65.07
C GLU A 220 88.94 7.41 65.60
N GLU A 221 88.64 7.67 66.88
CA GLU A 221 87.32 7.42 67.47
C GLU A 221 86.22 8.21 66.76
N ASP A 222 86.39 9.53 66.55
CA ASP A 222 85.46 10.38 65.79
C ASP A 222 85.20 9.84 64.36
N LEU A 223 86.25 9.30 63.70
CA LEU A 223 86.21 8.74 62.35
C LEU A 223 85.48 7.40 62.30
N GLN A 224 85.80 6.46 63.19
CA GLN A 224 85.08 5.19 63.31
C GLN A 224 83.60 5.43 63.65
N ASP A 225 83.31 6.45 64.46
CA ASP A 225 81.95 6.85 64.78
C ASP A 225 81.23 7.52 63.59
N ALA A 226 81.97 8.25 62.74
CA ALA A 226 81.46 8.75 61.46
C ALA A 226 81.21 7.62 60.44
N GLU A 227 82.09 6.63 60.36
CA GLU A 227 81.92 5.44 59.51
C GLU A 227 80.69 4.62 59.95
N ARG A 228 80.53 4.37 61.25
CA ARG A 228 79.33 3.73 61.81
C ARG A 228 78.05 4.51 61.47
N ARG A 229 78.08 5.84 61.53
CA ARG A 229 76.95 6.70 61.08
C ARG A 229 76.71 6.57 59.57
N VAL A 230 77.75 6.58 58.74
CA VAL A 230 77.63 6.42 57.27
C VAL A 230 77.05 5.06 56.91
N LEU A 231 77.44 3.97 57.57
CA LEU A 231 76.87 2.63 57.37
C LEU A 231 75.37 2.58 57.72
N VAL A 232 74.97 3.25 58.80
CA VAL A 232 73.57 3.38 59.22
C VAL A 232 72.76 4.22 58.23
N GLU A 233 73.31 5.32 57.70
CA GLU A 233 72.62 6.08 56.64
C GLU A 233 72.61 5.35 55.29
N GLN A 234 73.63 4.56 54.96
CA GLN A 234 73.66 3.74 53.75
C GLN A 234 72.61 2.62 53.77
N THR A 235 72.43 1.97 54.93
CA THR A 235 71.36 0.96 55.11
C THR A 235 69.97 1.58 55.07
N LYS A 236 69.76 2.76 55.66
CA LYS A 236 68.52 3.56 55.50
C LYS A 236 68.28 4.00 54.05
N LEU A 237 69.33 4.40 53.33
CA LEU A 237 69.26 4.81 51.94
C LEU A 237 68.87 3.63 51.04
N ASN A 238 69.44 2.45 51.27
CA ASN A 238 69.05 1.23 50.55
C ASN A 238 67.60 0.82 50.84
N LEU A 239 67.16 0.91 52.10
CA LEU A 239 65.76 0.62 52.47
C LEU A 239 64.77 1.61 51.84
N THR A 240 65.09 2.91 51.85
CA THR A 240 64.25 3.94 51.23
C THR A 240 64.28 3.87 49.70
N LYS A 241 65.39 3.45 49.09
CA LYS A 241 65.45 3.13 47.66
C LYS A 241 64.50 1.98 47.31
N GLN A 242 64.55 0.85 48.03
CA GLN A 242 63.63 -0.28 47.83
C GLN A 242 62.15 0.10 48.05
N ASP A 243 61.87 1.07 48.93
CA ASP A 243 60.53 1.61 49.17
C ASP A 243 60.05 2.60 48.09
N LEU A 244 60.97 3.18 47.31
CA LEU A 244 60.66 3.93 46.10
C LEU A 244 60.46 2.99 44.89
N GLU A 245 61.33 1.99 44.72
CA GLU A 245 61.23 0.98 43.66
C GLU A 245 59.88 0.24 43.73
N ARG A 246 59.47 -0.24 44.91
CA ARG A 246 58.13 -0.83 45.10
C ARG A 246 56.98 0.14 44.78
N ARG A 247 57.12 1.44 45.07
CA ARG A 247 56.08 2.42 44.68
C ARG A 247 56.06 2.68 43.18
N GLU A 248 57.18 2.56 42.50
CA GLU A 248 57.25 2.68 41.04
C GLU A 248 56.58 1.47 40.36
N GLU A 249 56.71 0.27 40.92
CA GLU A 249 55.95 -0.94 40.55
C GLU A 249 54.44 -0.81 40.85
N GLU A 250 54.06 -0.26 42.02
CA GLU A 250 52.66 0.04 42.35
C GLU A 250 52.06 1.10 41.39
N ILE A 251 52.84 2.11 41.00
CA ILE A 251 52.43 3.19 40.10
C ILE A 251 52.30 2.70 38.66
N THR A 252 53.26 1.93 38.14
CA THR A 252 53.20 1.36 36.79
C THR A 252 52.02 0.39 36.66
N THR A 253 51.87 -0.56 37.59
CA THR A 253 50.72 -1.47 37.59
C THR A 253 49.38 -0.78 37.88
N ALA A 254 49.37 0.46 38.41
CA ALA A 254 48.16 1.29 38.48
C ALA A 254 47.88 2.02 37.15
N PHE A 255 48.91 2.48 36.44
CA PHE A 255 48.77 3.05 35.09
C PHE A 255 48.27 2.02 34.08
N ASP A 256 48.76 0.78 34.11
CA ASP A 256 48.29 -0.30 33.23
C ASP A 256 46.79 -0.59 33.45
N LYS A 257 46.35 -0.65 34.71
CA LYS A 257 44.93 -0.79 35.08
C LYS A 257 44.10 0.41 34.62
N GLN A 258 44.63 1.63 34.73
CA GLN A 258 43.96 2.83 34.22
C GLN A 258 43.83 2.80 32.69
N LEU A 259 44.86 2.34 31.97
CA LEU A 259 44.85 2.22 30.52
C LEU A 259 43.80 1.20 30.06
N GLN A 260 43.78 0.01 30.66
CA GLN A 260 42.75 -1.02 30.42
C GLN A 260 41.34 -0.46 30.68
N MET A 261 41.13 0.24 31.80
CA MET A 261 39.85 0.89 32.09
C MET A 261 39.48 1.97 31.06
N GLU A 262 40.43 2.70 30.49
CA GLU A 262 40.15 3.68 29.44
C GLU A 262 39.80 2.99 28.10
N GLU A 263 40.38 1.84 27.80
CA GLU A 263 40.04 1.01 26.64
C GLU A 263 38.67 0.35 26.78
N ASP A 264 38.36 -0.22 27.95
CA ASP A 264 37.03 -0.76 28.26
C ASP A 264 35.95 0.34 28.18
N LEU A 265 36.25 1.56 28.65
CA LEU A 265 35.36 2.72 28.52
C LEU A 265 35.21 3.19 27.06
N LYS A 266 36.28 3.18 26.25
CA LYS A 266 36.19 3.47 24.81
C LYS A 266 35.28 2.47 24.11
N LYS A 267 35.45 1.17 24.40
CA LYS A 267 34.66 0.07 23.84
C LYS A 267 33.20 0.15 24.28
N ALA A 268 32.91 0.30 25.57
CA ALA A 268 31.56 0.48 26.07
C ALA A 268 30.88 1.72 25.45
N ASN A 269 31.63 2.79 25.19
CA ASN A 269 31.11 3.98 24.52
C ASN A 269 30.86 3.78 23.00
N SER A 270 31.66 2.98 22.29
CA SER A 270 31.34 2.58 20.90
C SER A 270 30.13 1.65 20.84
N ASP A 271 30.01 0.72 21.79
CA ASP A 271 28.88 -0.20 21.88
C ASP A 271 27.58 0.58 22.15
N LEU A 272 27.59 1.51 23.11
CA LEU A 272 26.48 2.44 23.38
C LEU A 272 26.15 3.35 22.18
N ALA A 273 27.15 3.80 21.42
CA ALA A 273 26.91 4.57 20.20
C ALA A 273 26.21 3.72 19.12
N SER A 274 26.64 2.46 18.93
CA SER A 274 25.99 1.54 17.98
C SER A 274 24.54 1.22 18.38
N GLN A 275 24.27 1.02 19.67
CA GLN A 275 22.92 0.83 20.20
C GLN A 275 22.06 2.08 20.02
N ALA A 276 22.63 3.28 20.23
CA ALA A 276 21.92 4.54 20.02
C ALA A 276 21.53 4.74 18.54
N SER A 277 22.38 4.35 17.59
CA SER A 277 22.04 4.32 16.16
C SER A 277 20.90 3.33 15.87
N GLN A 278 21.03 2.08 16.30
CA GLN A 278 20.00 1.04 16.11
C GLN A 278 18.63 1.44 16.70
N ILE A 279 18.61 2.14 17.85
CA ILE A 279 17.40 2.66 18.46
C ILE A 279 16.76 3.76 17.62
N GLU A 280 17.54 4.64 17.00
CA GLU A 280 17.02 5.69 16.12
C GLU A 280 16.52 5.11 14.78
N ASP A 281 17.21 4.10 14.22
CA ASP A 281 16.76 3.35 13.03
C ASP A 281 15.43 2.62 13.28
N LEU A 282 15.32 1.92 14.43
CA LEU A 282 14.06 1.28 14.85
C LEU A 282 12.95 2.31 15.11
N LYS A 283 13.29 3.49 15.62
CA LYS A 283 12.34 4.59 15.80
C LYS A 283 11.83 5.14 14.47
N LEU A 284 12.71 5.32 13.47
CA LEU A 284 12.32 5.71 12.12
C LEU A 284 11.40 4.66 11.48
N LEU A 285 11.71 3.37 11.63
CA LEU A 285 10.85 2.28 11.16
C LEU A 285 9.46 2.30 11.84
N VAL A 286 9.40 2.57 13.15
CA VAL A 286 8.14 2.71 13.89
C VAL A 286 7.35 3.95 13.48
N GLU A 287 8.03 5.08 13.17
CA GLU A 287 7.39 6.29 12.66
C GLU A 287 6.81 6.05 11.25
N GLU A 288 7.57 5.42 10.33
CA GLU A 288 7.07 4.99 9.02
C GLU A 288 5.85 4.06 9.11
N GLN A 289 5.90 3.04 9.99
CA GLN A 289 4.77 2.13 10.18
C GLN A 289 3.56 2.86 10.78
N GLY A 290 3.80 3.85 11.66
CA GLY A 290 2.76 4.76 12.16
C GLY A 290 2.08 5.57 11.05
N GLU A 291 2.84 6.08 10.08
CA GLU A 291 2.29 6.78 8.91
C GLU A 291 1.53 5.84 7.96
N LYS A 292 2.08 4.65 7.69
CA LYS A 292 1.42 3.59 6.91
C LYS A 292 0.07 3.22 7.55
N ILE A 293 0.04 2.96 8.85
CA ILE A 293 -1.20 2.69 9.62
C ILE A 293 -2.17 3.87 9.55
N ALA A 294 -1.69 5.12 9.69
CA ALA A 294 -2.54 6.30 9.60
C ALA A 294 -3.17 6.47 8.20
N SER A 295 -2.42 6.20 7.13
CA SER A 295 -2.93 6.25 5.76
C SER A 295 -3.99 5.16 5.50
N LEU A 296 -3.74 3.93 5.96
CA LEU A 296 -4.69 2.82 5.90
C LEU A 296 -5.95 3.12 6.71
N GLN A 297 -5.84 3.74 7.89
CA GLN A 297 -6.99 4.12 8.70
C GLN A 297 -7.85 5.22 8.03
N VAL A 298 -7.23 6.16 7.31
CA VAL A 298 -7.98 7.15 6.50
C VAL A 298 -8.69 6.47 5.33
N SER A 299 -8.02 5.57 4.59
CA SER A 299 -8.62 4.81 3.50
C SER A 299 -9.77 3.89 3.98
N HIS A 300 -9.60 3.25 5.14
CA HIS A 300 -10.65 2.48 5.80
C HIS A 300 -11.88 3.35 6.07
N SER A 301 -11.72 4.52 6.69
CA SER A 301 -12.86 5.41 6.96
C SER A 301 -13.45 6.10 5.72
N GLN A 302 -12.73 6.16 4.59
CA GLN A 302 -13.33 6.47 3.29
C GLN A 302 -14.23 5.31 2.82
N LYS A 303 -13.76 4.06 2.90
CA LYS A 303 -14.55 2.86 2.56
C LYS A 303 -15.76 2.66 3.47
N GLU A 304 -15.64 2.91 4.78
CA GLU A 304 -16.77 2.92 5.72
C GLU A 304 -17.87 3.91 5.28
N VAL A 305 -17.49 5.12 4.86
CA VAL A 305 -18.44 6.14 4.38
C VAL A 305 -19.06 5.76 3.02
N LEU A 306 -18.34 5.06 2.14
CA LEU A 306 -18.91 4.52 0.90
C LEU A 306 -19.90 3.39 1.17
N LEU A 307 -19.57 2.45 2.08
CA LEU A 307 -20.51 1.42 2.53
C LEU A 307 -21.75 2.04 3.18
N GLU A 308 -21.60 3.07 4.03
CA GLU A 308 -22.73 3.79 4.62
C GLU A 308 -23.59 4.52 3.57
N LYS A 309 -23.08 4.82 2.36
CA LYS A 309 -23.90 5.31 1.23
C LYS A 309 -24.64 4.16 0.55
N LEU A 310 -23.90 3.11 0.14
CA LEU A 310 -24.44 1.95 -0.57
C LEU A 310 -25.54 1.24 0.23
N GLU A 311 -25.39 1.14 1.56
CA GLU A 311 -26.43 0.60 2.46
C GLU A 311 -27.73 1.42 2.40
N LYS A 312 -27.64 2.76 2.32
CA LYS A 312 -28.81 3.64 2.20
C LYS A 312 -29.44 3.55 0.81
N GLU A 313 -28.62 3.44 -0.24
CA GLU A 313 -29.08 3.29 -1.62
C GLU A 313 -29.79 1.95 -1.81
N LEU A 314 -29.24 0.86 -1.27
CA LEU A 314 -29.86 -0.46 -1.21
C LEU A 314 -31.18 -0.41 -0.41
N MET A 315 -31.21 0.25 0.75
CA MET A 315 -32.44 0.41 1.55
C MET A 315 -33.52 1.20 0.80
N MET A 316 -33.14 2.25 0.06
CA MET A 316 -34.05 2.99 -0.82
C MET A 316 -34.56 2.12 -1.99
N LYS A 317 -33.68 1.37 -2.65
CA LYS A 317 -34.04 0.45 -3.75
C LYS A 317 -34.94 -0.69 -3.28
N ASN A 318 -34.76 -1.18 -2.05
CA ASN A 318 -35.63 -2.18 -1.45
C ASN A 318 -37.02 -1.61 -1.13
N GLU A 319 -37.11 -0.37 -0.63
CA GLU A 319 -38.41 0.33 -0.46
C GLU A 319 -39.10 0.62 -1.82
N GLU A 320 -38.35 0.99 -2.86
CA GLU A 320 -38.85 1.12 -4.23
C GLU A 320 -39.38 -0.22 -4.77
N ALA A 321 -38.62 -1.31 -4.61
CA ALA A 321 -39.05 -2.67 -4.98
C ALA A 321 -40.29 -3.12 -4.21
N ARG A 322 -40.38 -2.81 -2.91
CA ARG A 322 -41.56 -3.09 -2.07
C ARG A 322 -42.80 -2.31 -2.52
N ILE A 323 -42.63 -1.06 -2.98
CA ILE A 323 -43.70 -0.27 -3.58
C ILE A 323 -44.12 -0.87 -4.93
N LEU A 324 -43.17 -1.22 -5.80
CA LEU A 324 -43.43 -1.86 -7.09
C LEU A 324 -44.17 -3.20 -6.93
N GLY A 325 -43.74 -4.07 -6.02
CA GLY A 325 -44.43 -5.31 -5.69
C GLY A 325 -45.88 -5.08 -5.24
N SER A 326 -46.12 -4.08 -4.39
CA SER A 326 -47.49 -3.72 -3.98
C SER A 326 -48.36 -3.16 -5.12
N ALA A 327 -47.74 -2.55 -6.14
CA ALA A 327 -48.43 -2.09 -7.34
C ALA A 327 -48.68 -3.22 -8.35
N ILE A 328 -47.77 -4.21 -8.43
CA ILE A 328 -47.93 -5.43 -9.20
C ILE A 328 -49.10 -6.24 -8.64
N SER A 329 -49.13 -6.54 -7.33
CA SER A 329 -50.27 -7.28 -6.75
C SER A 329 -51.60 -6.55 -6.81
N SER A 330 -51.60 -5.21 -6.86
CA SER A 330 -52.79 -4.41 -7.15
C SER A 330 -53.27 -4.57 -8.61
N LYS A 331 -52.35 -4.71 -9.57
CA LYS A 331 -52.67 -5.03 -10.97
C LYS A 331 -53.11 -6.49 -11.14
N GLU A 332 -52.45 -7.44 -10.48
CA GLU A 332 -52.83 -8.85 -10.46
C GLU A 332 -54.27 -9.01 -9.97
N GLN A 333 -54.64 -8.36 -8.85
CA GLN A 333 -56.01 -8.35 -8.36
C GLN A 333 -57.00 -7.78 -9.39
N LEU A 334 -56.68 -6.65 -10.04
CA LEU A 334 -57.53 -6.08 -11.09
C LEU A 334 -57.66 -6.98 -12.33
N LEU A 335 -56.63 -7.77 -12.66
CA LEU A 335 -56.69 -8.77 -13.72
C LEU A 335 -57.55 -9.97 -13.31
N TYR A 336 -57.49 -10.44 -12.06
CA TYR A 336 -58.42 -11.46 -11.55
C TYR A 336 -59.87 -10.96 -11.57
N GLU A 337 -60.13 -9.71 -11.14
CA GLU A 337 -61.45 -9.08 -11.19
C GLU A 337 -61.95 -8.93 -12.65
N SER A 338 -61.07 -8.54 -13.58
CA SER A 338 -61.41 -8.44 -15.01
C SER A 338 -61.66 -9.80 -15.67
N ASN A 339 -60.89 -10.83 -15.30
CA ASN A 339 -61.07 -12.18 -15.84
C ASN A 339 -62.36 -12.83 -15.32
N GLU A 340 -62.81 -12.50 -14.11
CA GLU A 340 -64.13 -12.94 -13.63
C GLU A 340 -65.27 -12.28 -14.43
N VAL A 341 -65.17 -10.97 -14.72
CA VAL A 341 -66.14 -10.27 -15.59
C VAL A 341 -66.12 -10.82 -17.02
N ILE A 342 -64.97 -11.26 -17.54
CA ILE A 342 -64.89 -11.95 -18.83
C ILE A 342 -65.63 -13.29 -18.75
N ARG A 343 -65.43 -14.11 -17.71
CA ARG A 343 -66.18 -15.36 -17.50
C ARG A 343 -67.69 -15.14 -17.40
N GLU A 344 -68.14 -14.11 -16.69
CA GLU A 344 -69.57 -13.72 -16.63
C GLU A 344 -70.14 -13.30 -17.99
N GLN A 345 -69.30 -12.75 -18.89
CA GLN A 345 -69.69 -12.41 -20.26
C GLN A 345 -69.67 -13.63 -21.18
N GLU A 346 -68.70 -14.53 -21.03
CA GLU A 346 -68.60 -15.79 -21.79
C GLU A 346 -69.82 -16.69 -21.54
N THR A 347 -70.20 -16.90 -20.27
CA THR A 347 -71.41 -17.69 -19.94
C THR A 347 -72.66 -17.05 -20.53
N LYS A 348 -72.78 -15.73 -20.46
CA LYS A 348 -73.93 -14.99 -21.00
C LYS A 348 -73.98 -14.95 -22.52
N ILE A 349 -72.83 -14.99 -23.20
CA ILE A 349 -72.77 -15.13 -24.66
C ILE A 349 -73.23 -16.53 -25.06
N GLU A 350 -72.90 -17.58 -24.31
CA GLU A 350 -73.37 -18.94 -24.62
C GLU A 350 -74.87 -19.13 -24.27
N GLU A 351 -75.37 -18.50 -23.20
CA GLU A 351 -76.83 -18.36 -22.95
C GLU A 351 -77.54 -17.73 -24.15
N LEU A 352 -77.06 -16.58 -24.64
CA LEU A 352 -77.66 -15.89 -25.80
C LEU A 352 -77.54 -16.68 -27.10
N ARG A 353 -76.46 -17.46 -27.29
CA ARG A 353 -76.33 -18.40 -28.43
C ARG A 353 -77.34 -19.53 -28.34
N GLN A 354 -77.69 -19.99 -27.15
CA GLN A 354 -78.73 -21.01 -26.96
C GLN A 354 -80.13 -20.42 -27.25
N ASP A 355 -80.45 -19.23 -26.72
CA ASP A 355 -81.68 -18.49 -27.05
C ASP A 355 -81.85 -18.30 -28.57
N ILE A 356 -80.77 -17.97 -29.29
CA ILE A 356 -80.78 -17.80 -30.76
C ILE A 356 -81.10 -19.12 -31.46
N LYS A 357 -80.41 -20.22 -31.13
CA LYS A 357 -80.68 -21.56 -31.71
C LYS A 357 -82.14 -21.98 -31.51
N GLU A 358 -82.70 -21.70 -30.33
CA GLU A 358 -84.11 -21.99 -30.04
C GLU A 358 -85.07 -21.10 -30.85
N LYS A 359 -84.75 -19.82 -31.07
CA LYS A 359 -85.55 -18.94 -31.94
C LYS A 359 -85.43 -19.29 -33.43
N GLU A 360 -84.28 -19.79 -33.87
CA GLU A 360 -84.10 -20.35 -35.23
C GLU A 360 -84.94 -21.63 -35.41
N HIS A 361 -85.06 -22.46 -34.36
CA HIS A 361 -85.97 -23.61 -34.36
C HIS A 361 -87.44 -23.17 -34.41
N ASP A 362 -87.88 -22.22 -33.58
CA ASP A 362 -89.24 -21.65 -33.61
C ASP A 362 -89.58 -21.10 -35.01
N LEU A 363 -88.66 -20.35 -35.62
CA LEU A 363 -88.84 -19.74 -36.93
C LEU A 363 -88.92 -20.80 -38.04
N THR A 364 -88.11 -21.85 -38.00
CA THR A 364 -88.18 -22.93 -39.00
C THR A 364 -89.43 -23.81 -38.85
N GLU A 365 -90.01 -23.92 -37.66
CA GLU A 365 -91.35 -24.52 -37.48
C GLU A 365 -92.46 -23.59 -37.97
N SER A 366 -92.41 -22.31 -37.61
CA SER A 366 -93.36 -21.29 -38.08
C SER A 366 -93.39 -21.19 -39.61
N LEU A 367 -92.23 -21.30 -40.28
CA LEU A 367 -92.14 -21.34 -41.74
C LEU A 367 -92.74 -22.63 -42.35
N LYS A 368 -92.62 -23.79 -41.69
CA LYS A 368 -93.30 -25.03 -42.13
C LYS A 368 -94.82 -24.88 -42.00
N LEU A 369 -95.30 -24.36 -40.87
CA LEU A 369 -96.72 -24.09 -40.62
C LEU A 369 -97.28 -23.12 -41.67
N ARG A 370 -96.58 -22.01 -41.92
CA ARG A 370 -96.99 -20.99 -42.89
C ARG A 370 -97.09 -21.53 -44.32
N LYS A 371 -96.19 -22.42 -44.73
CA LYS A 371 -96.28 -23.10 -46.03
C LYS A 371 -97.51 -24.01 -46.13
N ALA A 372 -97.84 -24.74 -45.06
CA ALA A 372 -99.06 -25.56 -45.02
C ALA A 372 -100.35 -24.69 -45.07
N GLU A 373 -100.33 -23.53 -44.41
CA GLU A 373 -101.41 -22.52 -44.49
C GLU A 373 -101.53 -21.94 -45.91
N GLU A 374 -100.41 -21.66 -46.58
CA GLU A 374 -100.37 -21.14 -47.96
C GLU A 374 -100.94 -22.14 -48.98
N GLU A 375 -100.57 -23.42 -48.89
CA GLU A 375 -101.19 -24.47 -49.73
C GLU A 375 -102.68 -24.66 -49.42
N ARG A 376 -103.11 -24.52 -48.16
CA ARG A 376 -104.53 -24.53 -47.77
C ARG A 376 -105.29 -23.34 -48.38
N ILE A 377 -104.65 -22.18 -48.50
CA ILE A 377 -105.23 -20.99 -49.15
C ILE A 377 -105.37 -21.21 -50.66
N LYS A 378 -104.34 -21.71 -51.36
CA LYS A 378 -104.41 -22.02 -52.80
C LYS A 378 -105.57 -22.96 -53.16
N VAL A 379 -105.81 -23.98 -52.31
CA VAL A 379 -106.96 -24.89 -52.47
C VAL A 379 -108.30 -24.16 -52.32
N LEU A 380 -108.42 -23.21 -51.38
CA LEU A 380 -109.64 -22.42 -51.21
C LEU A 380 -109.85 -21.39 -52.33
N GLU A 381 -108.78 -20.74 -52.79
CA GLU A 381 -108.81 -19.80 -53.92
C GLU A 381 -109.35 -20.49 -55.18
N ALA A 382 -108.83 -21.68 -55.52
CA ALA A 382 -109.32 -22.48 -56.64
C ALA A 382 -110.82 -22.88 -56.51
N THR A 383 -111.33 -23.08 -55.28
CA THR A 383 -112.78 -23.31 -55.08
C THR A 383 -113.63 -22.05 -55.23
N LEU A 384 -113.09 -20.87 -54.89
CA LEU A 384 -113.76 -19.57 -55.03
C LEU A 384 -113.80 -19.09 -56.49
N GLU A 385 -112.72 -19.29 -57.25
CA GLU A 385 -112.69 -19.00 -58.69
C GLU A 385 -113.80 -19.77 -59.42
N LYS A 386 -113.96 -21.06 -59.13
CA LYS A 386 -115.04 -21.89 -59.68
C LYS A 386 -116.43 -21.31 -59.37
N GLN A 387 -116.71 -20.97 -58.11
CA GLN A 387 -118.00 -20.37 -57.72
C GLN A 387 -118.26 -19.01 -58.39
N THR A 388 -117.20 -18.23 -58.64
CA THR A 388 -117.28 -16.92 -59.29
C THR A 388 -117.70 -17.04 -60.76
N VAL A 389 -117.18 -18.05 -61.48
CA VAL A 389 -117.59 -18.36 -62.86
C VAL A 389 -119.06 -18.78 -62.92
N GLU A 390 -119.52 -19.60 -61.97
CA GLU A 390 -120.92 -20.05 -61.87
C GLU A 390 -121.89 -18.87 -61.63
N TRP A 391 -121.52 -17.86 -60.83
CA TRP A 391 -122.34 -16.67 -60.57
C TRP A 391 -122.48 -15.73 -61.79
N LEU A 392 -121.39 -15.53 -62.55
CA LEU A 392 -121.38 -14.60 -63.70
C LEU A 392 -122.31 -15.04 -64.85
N GLN A 393 -122.66 -16.33 -64.92
CA GLN A 393 -123.63 -16.85 -65.87
C GLN A 393 -125.04 -16.30 -65.58
N ALA A 394 -125.51 -16.43 -64.33
CA ALA A 394 -126.85 -16.01 -63.90
C ALA A 394 -127.07 -14.48 -64.02
N GLN A 395 -126.00 -13.67 -63.93
CA GLN A 395 -126.13 -12.22 -64.07
C GLN A 395 -126.53 -11.76 -65.48
N LYS A 396 -126.31 -12.58 -66.52
CA LYS A 396 -126.70 -12.25 -67.90
C LYS A 396 -128.22 -12.37 -68.09
N GLU A 397 -128.80 -13.44 -67.57
CA GLU A 397 -130.23 -13.79 -67.70
C GLU A 397 -131.16 -12.71 -67.11
N LEU A 398 -130.70 -11.95 -66.12
CA LEU A 398 -131.48 -10.89 -65.50
C LEU A 398 -131.66 -9.63 -66.39
N LYS A 399 -130.78 -9.41 -67.38
CA LYS A 399 -130.77 -8.14 -68.13
C LYS A 399 -131.84 -8.06 -69.20
N GLU A 400 -132.17 -9.16 -69.87
CA GLU A 400 -133.20 -9.22 -70.93
C GLU A 400 -134.61 -8.84 -70.40
N LEU A 401 -134.86 -8.99 -69.11
CA LEU A 401 -136.12 -8.61 -68.46
C LEU A 401 -136.26 -7.11 -68.16
N THR A 402 -135.18 -6.32 -68.29
CA THR A 402 -135.15 -4.91 -67.84
C THR A 402 -135.62 -3.92 -68.91
N GLU A 403 -135.58 -4.28 -70.20
CA GLU A 403 -135.85 -3.34 -71.31
C GLU A 403 -137.35 -3.10 -71.62
N GLN A 404 -138.27 -3.82 -70.97
CA GLN A 404 -139.73 -3.73 -71.25
C GLN A 404 -140.49 -2.61 -70.50
N ALA A 405 -139.84 -1.80 -69.66
CA ALA A 405 -140.54 -0.90 -68.73
C ALA A 405 -140.04 0.57 -68.75
N SER A 406 -140.44 1.38 -69.74
CA SER A 406 -140.23 2.84 -69.69
C SER A 406 -141.26 3.68 -70.45
N GLN A 407 -142.13 4.41 -69.72
CA GLN A 407 -142.78 5.67 -70.11
C GLN A 407 -143.74 6.17 -68.99
N SER A 408 -143.64 7.45 -68.60
CA SER A 408 -144.58 8.29 -67.80
C SER A 408 -143.82 9.19 -66.80
N ILE A 409 -144.07 10.50 -66.61
CA ILE A 409 -144.74 11.56 -67.39
C ILE A 409 -144.19 12.93 -66.91
N ASN A 410 -144.33 14.01 -67.69
CA ASN A 410 -144.03 15.38 -67.23
C ASN A 410 -145.29 16.06 -66.70
N ASP A 411 -145.21 16.81 -65.58
CA ASP A 411 -146.02 18.03 -65.35
C ASP A 411 -145.66 18.77 -64.04
N MET A 412 -144.73 19.74 -64.10
CA MET A 412 -144.52 20.78 -63.06
C MET A 412 -143.78 21.98 -63.67
N LYS A 413 -144.50 22.90 -64.35
CA LYS A 413 -143.88 24.02 -65.09
C LYS A 413 -144.06 25.41 -64.45
N GLU A 414 -144.88 25.52 -63.41
CA GLU A 414 -145.30 26.79 -62.82
C GLU A 414 -144.40 27.29 -61.66
N SER A 415 -143.54 26.42 -61.11
CA SER A 415 -142.61 26.76 -60.01
C SER A 415 -141.37 27.56 -60.45
N PHE A 416 -141.18 27.80 -61.75
CA PHE A 416 -139.92 28.26 -62.34
C PHE A 416 -139.53 29.71 -61.99
N GLU A 417 -140.52 30.59 -61.79
CA GLU A 417 -140.28 32.04 -61.70
C GLU A 417 -139.74 32.49 -60.32
N ASP A 418 -140.22 31.92 -59.21
CA ASP A 418 -139.64 32.17 -57.89
C ASP A 418 -138.22 31.60 -57.78
N PHE A 419 -137.93 30.47 -58.43
CA PHE A 419 -136.58 29.94 -58.57
C PHE A 419 -135.62 30.91 -59.29
N GLN A 420 -136.10 31.72 -60.25
CA GLN A 420 -135.28 32.76 -60.88
C GLN A 420 -134.88 33.88 -59.91
N ARG A 421 -135.80 34.35 -59.06
CA ARG A 421 -135.49 35.40 -58.07
C ARG A 421 -134.48 34.93 -57.03
N VAL A 422 -134.66 33.72 -56.51
CA VAL A 422 -133.71 33.11 -55.56
C VAL A 422 -132.34 32.88 -56.21
N ARG A 423 -132.28 32.47 -57.49
CA ARG A 423 -131.02 32.35 -58.25
C ARG A 423 -130.21 33.65 -58.25
N SER A 424 -130.84 34.79 -58.53
CA SER A 424 -130.14 36.08 -58.66
C SER A 424 -129.48 36.54 -57.36
N LEU A 425 -130.18 36.42 -56.23
CA LEU A 425 -129.62 36.69 -54.90
C LEU A 425 -128.51 35.70 -54.53
N LEU A 426 -128.70 34.41 -54.85
CA LEU A 426 -127.69 33.38 -54.61
C LEU A 426 -126.41 33.59 -55.43
N THR A 427 -126.48 34.16 -56.64
CA THR A 427 -125.29 34.55 -57.41
C THR A 427 -124.51 35.69 -56.75
N ALA A 428 -125.18 36.72 -56.22
CA ALA A 428 -124.48 37.84 -55.57
C ALA A 428 -123.67 37.38 -54.33
N VAL A 429 -124.32 36.62 -53.43
CA VAL A 429 -123.66 36.05 -52.24
C VAL A 429 -122.53 35.08 -52.62
N ARG A 430 -122.66 34.36 -53.75
CA ARG A 430 -121.57 33.52 -54.27
C ARG A 430 -120.38 34.34 -54.75
N PHE A 431 -120.58 35.47 -55.44
CA PHE A 431 -119.46 36.33 -55.85
C PHE A 431 -118.74 36.97 -54.65
N GLU A 432 -119.47 37.41 -53.62
CA GLU A 432 -118.86 37.92 -52.38
C GLU A 432 -118.12 36.82 -51.60
N LEU A 433 -118.67 35.62 -51.53
CA LEU A 433 -118.01 34.47 -50.88
C LEU A 433 -116.77 34.02 -51.65
N ILE A 434 -116.81 33.96 -52.99
CA ILE A 434 -115.68 33.60 -53.84
C ILE A 434 -114.56 34.64 -53.73
N SER A 435 -114.87 35.93 -53.84
CA SER A 435 -113.86 37.00 -53.69
C SER A 435 -113.26 37.06 -52.27
N SER A 436 -114.05 36.77 -51.23
CA SER A 436 -113.54 36.60 -49.87
C SER A 436 -112.62 35.38 -49.75
N GLN A 437 -113.00 34.24 -50.36
CA GLN A 437 -112.20 33.02 -50.40
C GLN A 437 -110.88 33.21 -51.18
N GLU A 438 -110.90 33.94 -52.30
CA GLU A 438 -109.74 34.31 -53.09
C GLU A 438 -108.82 35.27 -52.32
N PHE A 439 -109.36 36.27 -51.64
CA PHE A 439 -108.59 37.15 -50.78
C PHE A 439 -107.91 36.38 -49.64
N LEU A 440 -108.65 35.49 -48.95
CA LEU A 440 -108.11 34.62 -47.90
C LEU A 440 -107.06 33.64 -48.44
N ALA A 441 -107.24 33.10 -49.64
CA ALA A 441 -106.24 32.26 -50.30
C ALA A 441 -104.97 33.07 -50.66
N SER A 442 -105.11 34.31 -51.15
CA SER A 442 -103.97 35.20 -51.43
C SER A 442 -103.21 35.60 -50.17
N SER A 443 -103.93 35.80 -49.05
CA SER A 443 -103.36 36.08 -47.74
C SER A 443 -102.65 34.85 -47.15
N ARG A 444 -103.24 33.66 -47.32
CA ARG A 444 -102.63 32.40 -46.90
C ARG A 444 -101.33 32.12 -47.66
N ARG A 445 -101.32 32.22 -49.00
CA ARG A 445 -100.10 32.09 -49.81
C ARG A 445 -98.99 33.02 -49.32
N LYS A 446 -99.30 34.29 -49.07
CA LYS A 446 -98.32 35.25 -48.53
C LYS A 446 -97.77 34.87 -47.15
N MET A 447 -98.56 34.20 -46.30
CA MET A 447 -98.05 33.65 -45.03
C MET A 447 -97.25 32.35 -45.23
N GLU A 448 -97.61 31.52 -46.21
CA GLU A 448 -96.88 30.30 -46.60
C GLU A 448 -95.50 30.67 -47.20
N ASP A 449 -95.45 31.67 -48.09
CA ASP A 449 -94.22 32.28 -48.63
C ASP A 449 -93.31 32.82 -47.53
N GLN A 450 -93.88 33.52 -46.54
CA GLN A 450 -93.15 34.04 -45.37
C GLN A 450 -92.66 32.92 -44.46
N ALA A 451 -93.47 31.89 -44.22
CA ALA A 451 -93.08 30.72 -43.43
C ALA A 451 -91.91 29.99 -44.08
N TYR A 452 -91.93 29.80 -45.40
CA TYR A 452 -90.83 29.21 -46.17
C TYR A 452 -89.54 30.05 -46.09
N GLN A 453 -89.63 31.38 -46.13
CA GLN A 453 -88.46 32.25 -45.91
C GLN A 453 -87.90 32.12 -44.48
N PHE A 454 -88.75 32.04 -43.46
CA PHE A 454 -88.29 31.79 -42.08
C PHE A 454 -87.69 30.39 -41.91
N GLU A 455 -88.25 29.37 -42.54
CA GLU A 455 -87.72 28.00 -42.52
C GLU A 455 -86.34 27.92 -43.18
N LYS A 456 -86.14 28.59 -44.32
CA LYS A 456 -84.83 28.72 -44.97
C LYS A 456 -83.81 29.42 -44.06
N LEU A 457 -84.18 30.53 -43.42
CA LEU A 457 -83.30 31.24 -42.48
C LEU A 457 -82.96 30.39 -41.25
N VAL A 458 -83.90 29.59 -40.74
CA VAL A 458 -83.65 28.64 -39.65
C VAL A 458 -82.71 27.51 -40.07
N ALA A 459 -82.83 27.00 -41.31
CA ALA A 459 -81.89 26.03 -41.86
C ALA A 459 -80.46 26.62 -42.00
N GLU A 460 -80.33 27.82 -42.57
CA GLU A 460 -79.05 28.54 -42.69
C GLU A 460 -78.39 28.79 -41.33
N ILE A 461 -79.16 29.23 -40.32
CA ILE A 461 -78.67 29.42 -38.95
C ILE A 461 -78.22 28.10 -38.31
N ASN A 462 -78.95 27.00 -38.51
CA ASN A 462 -78.56 25.69 -38.01
C ASN A 462 -77.28 25.16 -38.71
N GLN A 463 -77.12 25.40 -40.00
CA GLN A 463 -75.90 25.07 -40.74
C GLN A 463 -74.70 25.87 -40.21
N GLN A 464 -74.82 27.19 -40.07
CA GLN A 464 -73.78 28.04 -39.47
C GLN A 464 -73.42 27.59 -38.05
N LYS A 465 -74.42 27.20 -37.24
CA LYS A 465 -74.22 26.67 -35.89
C LYS A 465 -73.45 25.34 -35.90
N SER A 466 -73.70 24.44 -36.86
CA SER A 466 -72.94 23.19 -36.99
C SER A 466 -71.46 23.46 -37.32
N VAL A 467 -71.20 24.42 -38.22
CA VAL A 467 -69.84 24.86 -38.58
C VAL A 467 -69.13 25.48 -37.37
N VAL A 468 -69.79 26.35 -36.60
CA VAL A 468 -69.23 26.92 -35.36
C VAL A 468 -68.95 25.85 -34.29
N MET A 469 -69.78 24.80 -34.20
CA MET A 469 -69.52 23.67 -33.31
C MET A 469 -68.27 22.88 -33.73
N SER A 470 -68.12 22.55 -35.02
CA SER A 470 -66.93 21.84 -35.52
C SER A 470 -65.64 22.66 -35.32
N TYR A 471 -65.65 23.97 -35.60
CA TYR A 471 -64.53 24.86 -35.27
C TYR A 471 -64.25 24.92 -33.75
N SER A 472 -65.29 24.91 -32.91
CA SER A 472 -65.13 24.85 -31.45
C SER A 472 -64.50 23.53 -30.98
N GLU A 473 -64.72 22.44 -31.69
CA GLU A 473 -64.17 21.11 -31.37
C GLU A 473 -62.73 20.97 -31.88
N ASN A 474 -62.45 21.39 -33.11
CA ASN A 474 -61.09 21.48 -33.65
C ASN A 474 -60.18 22.40 -32.79
N LEU A 475 -60.72 23.52 -32.29
CA LEU A 475 -59.99 24.40 -31.35
C LEU A 475 -59.64 23.68 -30.03
N LYS A 476 -60.52 22.82 -29.51
CA LYS A 476 -60.23 22.03 -28.29
C LYS A 476 -59.16 20.97 -28.56
N VAL A 477 -59.20 20.31 -29.72
CA VAL A 477 -58.17 19.34 -30.14
C VAL A 477 -56.80 20.02 -30.24
N ALA A 478 -56.72 21.14 -30.96
CA ALA A 478 -55.48 21.93 -31.07
C ALA A 478 -54.99 22.45 -29.70
N GLN A 479 -55.90 22.84 -28.80
CA GLN A 479 -55.53 23.24 -27.43
C GLN A 479 -54.94 22.08 -26.61
N ILE A 480 -55.47 20.86 -26.77
CA ILE A 480 -54.94 19.64 -26.13
C ILE A 480 -53.57 19.31 -26.71
N GLU A 481 -53.40 19.36 -28.04
CA GLU A 481 -52.12 19.12 -28.70
C GLU A 481 -51.04 20.10 -28.23
N VAL A 482 -51.35 21.40 -28.16
CA VAL A 482 -50.41 22.42 -27.66
C VAL A 482 -50.00 22.16 -26.21
N GLU A 483 -50.90 21.71 -25.33
CA GLU A 483 -50.52 21.39 -23.95
C GLU A 483 -49.76 20.05 -23.84
N ASN A 484 -50.04 19.07 -24.71
CA ASN A 484 -49.25 17.86 -24.88
C ASN A 484 -47.81 18.20 -25.32
N LYS A 485 -47.63 19.03 -26.37
CA LYS A 485 -46.30 19.49 -26.81
C LYS A 485 -45.57 20.32 -25.75
N ARG A 486 -46.28 21.11 -24.95
CA ARG A 486 -45.71 21.75 -23.75
C ARG A 486 -45.31 20.74 -22.66
N SER A 487 -45.98 19.61 -22.54
CA SER A 487 -45.59 18.54 -21.61
C SER A 487 -44.34 17.81 -22.08
N GLU A 488 -44.26 17.47 -23.37
CA GLU A 488 -43.07 16.91 -24.04
C GLU A 488 -41.87 17.85 -23.88
N LEU A 489 -42.02 19.14 -24.18
CA LEU A 489 -40.97 20.14 -24.04
C LEU A 489 -40.47 20.29 -22.59
N ARG A 490 -41.37 20.19 -21.60
CA ARG A 490 -40.99 20.20 -20.17
C ARG A 490 -40.23 18.94 -19.77
N ALA A 491 -40.60 17.77 -20.30
CA ALA A 491 -39.88 16.52 -20.07
C ALA A 491 -38.49 16.53 -20.73
N ALA A 492 -38.40 16.99 -21.98
CA ALA A 492 -37.13 17.19 -22.67
C ALA A 492 -36.22 18.18 -21.92
N GLN A 493 -36.73 19.33 -21.50
CA GLN A 493 -35.95 20.31 -20.74
C GLN A 493 -35.49 19.78 -19.36
N ALA A 494 -36.28 18.90 -18.73
CA ALA A 494 -35.85 18.23 -17.50
C ALA A 494 -34.70 17.24 -17.77
N ARG A 495 -34.80 16.43 -18.84
CA ARG A 495 -33.74 15.50 -19.27
C ARG A 495 -32.45 16.22 -19.67
N CYS A 496 -32.53 17.37 -20.35
CA CYS A 496 -31.35 18.18 -20.66
C CYS A 496 -30.63 18.66 -19.39
N LYS A 497 -31.38 19.12 -18.38
CA LYS A 497 -30.80 19.56 -17.09
C LYS A 497 -30.20 18.41 -16.29
N GLU A 498 -30.81 17.23 -16.36
CA GLU A 498 -30.24 16.01 -15.79
C GLU A 498 -28.90 15.65 -16.45
N LEU A 499 -28.85 15.65 -17.79
CA LEU A 499 -27.63 15.44 -18.56
C LEU A 499 -26.56 16.53 -18.29
N GLU A 500 -26.95 17.81 -18.17
CA GLU A 500 -26.05 18.91 -17.75
C GLU A 500 -25.42 18.62 -16.38
N THR A 501 -26.20 18.14 -15.40
CA THR A 501 -25.66 17.79 -14.08
C THR A 501 -24.79 16.54 -14.09
N GLN A 502 -25.14 15.51 -14.88
CA GLN A 502 -24.30 14.32 -15.06
C GLN A 502 -22.96 14.69 -15.72
N LEU A 503 -22.97 15.49 -16.77
CA LEU A 503 -21.77 15.96 -17.48
C LEU A 503 -20.89 16.85 -16.57
N SER A 504 -21.49 17.62 -15.66
CA SER A 504 -20.72 18.35 -14.62
C SER A 504 -20.02 17.40 -13.64
N VAL A 505 -20.70 16.35 -13.18
CA VAL A 505 -20.12 15.35 -12.27
C VAL A 505 -19.02 14.54 -12.96
N GLU A 506 -19.20 14.15 -14.23
CA GLU A 506 -18.15 13.43 -14.96
C GLU A 506 -16.93 14.32 -15.26
N LYS A 507 -17.10 15.64 -15.40
CA LYS A 507 -15.95 16.57 -15.43
C LYS A 507 -15.20 16.58 -14.10
N GLU A 508 -15.90 16.70 -12.98
CA GLU A 508 -15.29 16.63 -11.63
C GLU A 508 -14.58 15.28 -11.41
N ASN A 509 -15.12 14.18 -11.93
CA ASN A 509 -14.47 12.86 -11.92
C ASN A 509 -13.18 12.85 -12.76
N ILE A 510 -13.22 13.39 -13.99
CA ILE A 510 -12.05 13.47 -14.90
C ILE A 510 -10.94 14.33 -14.29
N ASP A 511 -11.29 15.48 -13.72
CA ASP A 511 -10.33 16.38 -13.06
C ASP A 511 -9.66 15.67 -11.86
N CYS A 512 -10.43 14.97 -11.01
CA CYS A 512 -9.89 14.16 -9.92
C CYS A 512 -8.97 13.03 -10.41
N LEU A 513 -9.34 12.31 -11.48
CA LEU A 513 -8.50 11.27 -12.07
C LEU A 513 -7.21 11.84 -12.68
N GLN A 514 -7.25 13.06 -13.23
CA GLN A 514 -6.07 13.76 -13.73
C GLN A 514 -5.14 14.23 -12.58
N GLU A 515 -5.71 14.64 -11.44
CA GLU A 515 -4.94 14.89 -10.20
C GLU A 515 -4.32 13.60 -9.62
N GLU A 516 -5.00 12.46 -9.71
CA GLU A 516 -4.46 11.17 -9.27
C GLU A 516 -3.32 10.69 -10.19
N LEU A 517 -3.54 10.76 -11.51
CA LEU A 517 -2.57 10.36 -12.53
C LEU A 517 -1.30 11.23 -12.49
N SER A 518 -1.43 12.54 -12.21
CA SER A 518 -0.27 13.43 -12.02
C SER A 518 0.47 13.17 -10.70
N ARG A 519 -0.24 12.85 -9.61
CA ARG A 519 0.38 12.41 -8.34
C ARG A 519 1.14 11.09 -8.50
N GLU A 520 0.58 10.10 -9.18
CA GLU A 520 1.27 8.83 -9.43
C GLU A 520 2.46 8.98 -10.39
N ARG A 521 2.37 9.85 -11.41
CA ARG A 521 3.55 10.20 -12.24
C ARG A 521 4.68 10.80 -11.41
N ALA A 522 4.41 11.75 -10.53
CA ALA A 522 5.43 12.34 -9.64
C ALA A 522 6.01 11.30 -8.64
N SER A 523 5.17 10.40 -8.12
CA SER A 523 5.57 9.27 -7.27
C SER A 523 6.48 8.29 -8.01
N LEU A 524 6.15 7.95 -9.26
CA LEU A 524 6.95 7.08 -10.13
C LEU A 524 8.28 7.75 -10.52
N GLU A 525 8.29 9.03 -10.84
CA GLU A 525 9.50 9.79 -11.15
C GLU A 525 10.44 9.86 -9.94
N GLN A 526 9.93 10.14 -8.74
CA GLN A 526 10.73 10.11 -7.51
C GLN A 526 11.31 8.70 -7.24
N LYS A 527 10.53 7.63 -7.47
CA LYS A 527 11.03 6.24 -7.36
C LYS A 527 12.11 5.95 -8.40
N THR A 528 11.95 6.43 -9.63
CA THR A 528 12.92 6.26 -10.73
C THR A 528 14.24 6.97 -10.41
N GLN A 529 14.18 8.20 -9.89
CA GLN A 529 15.35 8.93 -9.40
C GLN A 529 16.06 8.18 -8.26
N LYS A 530 15.31 7.61 -7.30
CA LYS A 530 15.89 6.77 -6.22
C LYS A 530 16.55 5.49 -6.76
N VAL A 531 15.96 4.83 -7.76
CA VAL A 531 16.56 3.66 -8.42
C VAL A 531 17.86 4.05 -9.14
N ALA A 532 17.89 5.19 -9.85
CA ALA A 532 19.10 5.67 -10.51
C ALA A 532 20.22 6.03 -9.52
N LEU A 533 19.90 6.59 -8.36
CA LEU A 533 20.86 6.81 -7.27
C LEU A 533 21.42 5.49 -6.74
N LEU A 534 20.56 4.53 -6.39
CA LEU A 534 20.98 3.20 -5.91
C LEU A 534 21.79 2.42 -6.94
N GLN A 535 21.51 2.58 -8.24
CA GLN A 535 22.30 1.98 -9.32
C GLN A 535 23.69 2.61 -9.46
N ASN A 536 23.85 3.89 -9.14
CA ASN A 536 25.16 4.54 -9.12
C ASN A 536 25.94 4.15 -7.85
N GLU A 537 25.29 4.17 -6.68
CA GLU A 537 25.89 3.69 -5.42
C GLU A 537 26.35 2.22 -5.52
N LEU A 538 25.55 1.36 -6.18
CA LEU A 538 25.93 -0.02 -6.47
C LEU A 538 27.17 -0.09 -7.36
N ARG A 539 27.21 0.67 -8.46
CA ARG A 539 28.37 0.69 -9.38
C ARG A 539 29.64 1.19 -8.70
N ASP A 540 29.53 2.20 -7.84
CA ASP A 540 30.66 2.71 -7.05
C ASP A 540 31.16 1.66 -6.04
N LYS A 541 30.27 0.81 -5.50
CA LYS A 541 30.64 -0.35 -4.67
C LYS A 541 31.23 -1.50 -5.48
N GLU A 542 30.75 -1.77 -6.69
CA GLU A 542 31.31 -2.77 -7.60
C GLU A 542 32.73 -2.40 -8.03
N LEU A 543 32.97 -1.12 -8.35
CA LEU A 543 34.31 -0.59 -8.64
C LEU A 543 35.23 -0.69 -7.42
N ALA A 544 34.79 -0.22 -6.25
CA ALA A 544 35.59 -0.33 -5.02
C ALA A 544 35.88 -1.79 -4.62
N TYR A 545 34.94 -2.70 -4.87
CA TYR A 545 35.16 -4.15 -4.66
C TYR A 545 36.22 -4.69 -5.62
N SER A 546 36.11 -4.38 -6.91
CA SER A 546 37.11 -4.73 -7.94
C SER A 546 38.51 -4.23 -7.55
N ASP A 547 38.63 -2.97 -7.10
CA ASP A 547 39.91 -2.42 -6.63
C ASP A 547 40.46 -3.17 -5.40
N THR A 548 39.61 -3.54 -4.44
CA THR A 548 40.05 -4.36 -3.29
C THR A 548 40.42 -5.79 -3.70
N GLN A 549 39.77 -6.37 -4.70
CA GLN A 549 40.10 -7.69 -5.24
C GLN A 549 41.44 -7.67 -5.99
N ASN A 550 41.69 -6.65 -6.80
CA ASN A 550 42.97 -6.44 -7.48
C ASN A 550 44.11 -6.24 -6.46
N LEU A 551 43.89 -5.44 -5.41
CA LEU A 551 44.86 -5.25 -4.34
C LEU A 551 45.13 -6.56 -3.57
N LEU A 552 44.09 -7.35 -3.30
CA LEU A 552 44.23 -8.66 -2.65
C LEU A 552 45.05 -9.61 -3.51
N GLN A 553 44.78 -9.72 -4.81
CA GLN A 553 45.56 -10.54 -5.73
C GLN A 553 47.05 -10.13 -5.78
N VAL A 554 47.34 -8.83 -5.74
CA VAL A 554 48.73 -8.33 -5.61
C VAL A 554 49.35 -8.78 -4.29
N LYS A 555 48.65 -8.68 -3.16
CA LYS A 555 49.17 -9.14 -1.86
C LYS A 555 49.30 -10.66 -1.73
N GLU A 556 48.47 -11.44 -2.43
CA GLU A 556 48.66 -12.88 -2.58
C GLU A 556 49.95 -13.19 -3.36
N SER A 557 50.22 -12.46 -4.45
CA SER A 557 51.47 -12.64 -5.22
C SER A 557 52.72 -12.23 -4.43
N GLU A 558 52.70 -11.11 -3.69
CA GLU A 558 53.78 -10.71 -2.77
C GLU A 558 54.03 -11.76 -1.68
N LEU A 559 52.96 -12.34 -1.12
CA LEU A 559 53.07 -13.37 -0.08
C LEU A 559 53.65 -14.68 -0.62
N VAL A 560 53.28 -15.08 -1.84
CA VAL A 560 53.88 -16.24 -2.53
C VAL A 560 55.36 -15.99 -2.80
N GLU A 561 55.74 -14.80 -3.29
CA GLU A 561 57.15 -14.45 -3.53
C GLU A 561 57.96 -14.47 -2.22
N ALA A 562 57.48 -13.83 -1.17
CA ALA A 562 58.13 -13.84 0.15
C ALA A 562 58.25 -15.27 0.71
N SER A 563 57.25 -16.14 0.47
CA SER A 563 57.30 -17.55 0.89
C SER A 563 58.38 -18.34 0.13
N LEU A 564 58.54 -18.09 -1.18
CA LEU A 564 59.61 -18.67 -2.00
C LEU A 564 60.99 -18.16 -1.56
N GLN A 565 61.15 -16.86 -1.30
CA GLN A 565 62.39 -16.28 -0.75
C GLN A 565 62.75 -16.91 0.61
N ILE A 566 61.77 -17.10 1.51
CA ILE A 566 61.98 -17.81 2.80
C ILE A 566 62.38 -19.27 2.59
N GLN A 567 61.85 -19.95 1.57
CA GLN A 567 62.25 -21.33 1.23
C GLN A 567 63.68 -21.38 0.67
N GLN A 568 64.06 -20.43 -0.19
CA GLN A 568 65.43 -20.28 -0.69
C GLN A 568 66.40 -20.05 0.47
N LEU A 569 66.15 -19.06 1.33
CA LEU A 569 67.00 -18.75 2.50
C LEU A 569 67.12 -19.94 3.48
N LYS A 570 66.08 -20.78 3.62
CA LYS A 570 66.17 -22.04 4.38
C LYS A 570 67.12 -23.05 3.72
N SER A 571 67.09 -23.18 2.39
CA SER A 571 68.00 -24.07 1.66
C SER A 571 69.45 -23.57 1.68
N GLU A 572 69.66 -22.26 1.56
CA GLU A 572 70.98 -21.62 1.70
C GLU A 572 71.52 -21.80 3.12
N LYS A 573 70.70 -21.59 4.16
CA LYS A 573 71.09 -21.88 5.55
C LYS A 573 71.49 -23.34 5.74
N ALA A 574 70.75 -24.29 5.17
CA ALA A 574 71.08 -25.71 5.26
C ALA A 574 72.41 -26.03 4.57
N SER A 575 72.67 -25.43 3.39
CA SER A 575 73.95 -25.54 2.68
C SER A 575 75.11 -24.99 3.52
N VAL A 576 74.98 -23.77 4.06
CA VAL A 576 75.99 -23.15 4.94
C VAL A 576 76.22 -23.98 6.20
N GLN A 577 75.17 -24.57 6.78
CA GLN A 577 75.30 -25.44 7.96
C GLN A 577 76.07 -26.74 7.65
N LEU A 578 75.90 -27.34 6.47
CA LEU A 578 76.70 -28.49 6.04
C LEU A 578 78.17 -28.10 5.81
N ILE A 579 78.43 -26.94 5.20
CA ILE A 579 79.79 -26.41 4.99
C ILE A 579 80.48 -26.14 6.34
N LEU A 580 79.77 -25.58 7.32
CA LEU A 580 80.29 -25.40 8.68
C LEU A 580 80.63 -26.74 9.34
N GLN A 581 79.74 -27.73 9.26
CA GLN A 581 80.00 -29.07 9.81
C GLN A 581 81.20 -29.75 9.13
N GLU A 582 81.41 -29.54 7.82
CA GLU A 582 82.62 -29.98 7.12
C GLU A 582 83.88 -29.29 7.68
N LYS A 583 83.86 -27.96 7.88
CA LYS A 583 85.01 -27.24 8.46
C LYS A 583 85.26 -27.57 9.93
N ASP A 584 84.24 -27.88 10.72
CA ASP A 584 84.40 -28.35 12.10
C ASP A 584 85.08 -29.74 12.12
N ASN A 585 84.73 -30.63 11.18
CA ASN A 585 85.43 -31.91 11.00
C ASN A 585 86.89 -31.71 10.54
N ASP A 586 87.17 -30.80 9.61
CA ASP A 586 88.53 -30.45 9.19
C ASP A 586 89.37 -29.95 10.38
N CYS A 587 88.81 -29.04 11.19
CA CYS A 587 89.44 -28.51 12.40
C CYS A 587 89.70 -29.61 13.44
N PHE A 588 88.74 -30.53 13.66
CA PHE A 588 88.92 -31.67 14.56
C PHE A 588 90.03 -32.62 14.08
N ASN A 589 90.07 -32.93 12.77
CA ASN A 589 91.12 -33.74 12.18
C ASN A 589 92.50 -33.05 12.29
N ALA A 590 92.58 -31.75 12.04
CA ALA A 590 93.81 -30.98 12.23
C ALA A 590 94.27 -30.95 13.70
N GLN A 591 93.34 -30.82 14.65
CA GLN A 591 93.62 -30.87 16.09
C GLN A 591 94.12 -32.26 16.52
N LYS A 592 93.53 -33.34 15.99
CA LYS A 592 93.98 -34.72 16.23
C LYS A 592 95.41 -34.92 15.69
N ASN A 593 95.67 -34.53 14.45
CA ASN A 593 97.01 -34.65 13.84
C ASN A 593 98.05 -33.81 14.63
N LEU A 594 97.66 -32.64 15.15
CA LEU A 594 98.52 -31.82 16.02
C LEU A 594 98.76 -32.46 17.40
N ALA A 595 97.80 -33.19 17.95
CA ALA A 595 97.99 -33.98 19.17
C ALA A 595 98.95 -35.17 18.94
N GLU A 596 98.87 -35.82 17.78
CA GLU A 596 99.80 -36.88 17.36
C GLU A 596 101.23 -36.32 17.18
N VAL A 597 101.41 -35.22 16.45
CA VAL A 597 102.72 -34.55 16.32
C VAL A 597 103.29 -34.08 17.67
N ASN A 598 102.45 -33.61 18.61
CA ASN A 598 102.89 -33.28 19.96
C ASN A 598 103.31 -34.51 20.77
N HIS A 599 102.71 -35.68 20.53
CA HIS A 599 103.13 -36.95 21.12
C HIS A 599 104.50 -37.37 20.58
N ASP A 600 104.70 -37.32 19.26
CA ASP A 600 105.99 -37.60 18.61
C ASP A 600 107.10 -36.67 19.14
N ILE A 601 106.80 -35.37 19.30
CA ILE A 601 107.72 -34.39 19.90
C ILE A 601 108.08 -34.77 21.35
N ALA A 602 107.11 -35.23 22.15
CA ALA A 602 107.37 -35.67 23.52
C ALA A 602 108.18 -36.99 23.59
N GLU A 603 108.00 -37.90 22.64
CA GLU A 603 108.84 -39.10 22.49
C GLU A 603 110.27 -38.74 22.08
N LEU A 604 110.43 -37.86 21.10
CA LEU A 604 111.72 -37.34 20.67
C LEU A 604 112.44 -36.59 21.80
N GLN A 605 111.73 -35.80 22.62
CA GLN A 605 112.29 -35.17 23.82
C GLN A 605 112.77 -36.21 24.85
N LYS A 606 111.99 -37.26 25.13
CA LYS A 606 112.45 -38.37 26.02
C LYS A 606 113.71 -39.04 25.46
N LEU A 607 113.77 -39.27 24.15
CA LEU A 607 114.92 -39.92 23.49
C LEU A 607 116.16 -39.00 23.49
N ILE A 608 115.99 -37.70 23.28
CA ILE A 608 117.05 -36.69 23.43
C ILE A 608 117.55 -36.65 24.87
N ASN A 609 116.67 -36.55 25.87
CA ASN A 609 117.04 -36.54 27.29
C ASN A 609 117.77 -37.83 27.69
N SER A 610 117.36 -38.99 27.16
CA SER A 610 118.05 -40.27 27.37
C SER A 610 119.45 -40.29 26.72
N LYS A 611 119.60 -39.69 25.53
CA LYS A 611 120.90 -39.53 24.86
C LYS A 611 121.82 -38.53 25.57
N GLU A 612 121.26 -37.46 26.13
CA GLU A 612 121.98 -36.49 26.95
C GLU A 612 122.43 -37.12 28.27
N GLN A 613 121.59 -37.91 28.94
CA GLN A 613 121.98 -38.70 30.12
C GLN A 613 123.08 -39.72 29.78
N GLN A 614 123.01 -40.41 28.64
CA GLN A 614 124.09 -41.28 28.16
C GLN A 614 125.38 -40.49 27.91
N LEU A 615 125.29 -39.30 27.32
CA LEU A 615 126.44 -38.42 27.06
C LEU A 615 127.08 -37.94 28.37
N ILE A 616 126.27 -37.52 29.35
CA ILE A 616 126.71 -37.14 30.70
C ILE A 616 127.42 -38.33 31.37
N GLN A 617 126.84 -39.54 31.35
CA GLN A 617 127.47 -40.75 31.90
C GLN A 617 128.79 -41.10 31.20
N THR A 618 128.91 -40.91 29.89
CA THR A 618 130.20 -41.10 29.19
C THR A 618 131.20 -40.01 29.54
N THR A 619 130.75 -38.78 29.80
CA THR A 619 131.58 -37.63 30.16
C THR A 619 132.11 -37.77 31.59
N THR A 620 131.28 -38.14 32.56
CA THR A 620 131.73 -38.39 33.94
C THR A 620 132.66 -39.59 34.01
N ARG A 621 132.36 -40.68 33.28
CA ARG A 621 133.26 -41.84 33.18
C ARG A 621 134.60 -41.51 32.51
N LEU A 622 134.63 -40.50 31.63
CA LEU A 622 135.86 -39.97 31.03
C LEU A 622 136.61 -39.06 32.02
N GLN A 623 135.90 -38.23 32.80
CA GLN A 623 136.48 -37.45 33.90
C GLN A 623 137.07 -38.36 34.99
N GLU A 624 136.39 -39.42 35.42
CA GLU A 624 136.96 -40.43 36.33
C GLU A 624 138.24 -41.07 35.78
N LYS A 625 138.35 -41.22 34.45
CA LYS A 625 139.54 -41.78 33.81
C LYS A 625 140.66 -40.75 33.72
N GLU A 626 140.33 -39.48 33.49
CA GLU A 626 141.25 -38.35 33.54
C GLU A 626 141.77 -38.12 34.98
N GLU A 627 140.91 -38.17 35.99
CA GLU A 627 141.30 -38.15 37.41
C GLU A 627 142.20 -39.33 37.77
N LYS A 628 141.90 -40.55 37.28
CA LYS A 628 142.78 -41.72 37.44
C LYS A 628 144.11 -41.55 36.70
N ILE A 629 144.14 -40.86 35.56
CA ILE A 629 145.38 -40.47 34.87
C ILE A 629 146.15 -39.43 35.69
N GLN A 630 145.49 -38.44 36.29
CA GLN A 630 146.13 -37.44 37.15
C GLN A 630 146.65 -38.04 38.47
N ILE A 631 145.93 -39.00 39.06
CA ILE A 631 146.41 -39.79 40.20
C ILE A 631 147.64 -40.61 39.77
N MET A 632 147.60 -41.36 38.67
CA MET A 632 148.77 -42.05 38.14
C MET A 632 149.92 -41.10 37.78
N GLN A 633 149.64 -39.87 37.36
CA GLN A 633 150.63 -38.84 37.05
C GLN A 633 151.28 -38.30 38.34
N HIS A 634 150.50 -38.08 39.40
CA HIS A 634 151.01 -37.70 40.73
C HIS A 634 151.75 -38.85 41.40
N GLU A 635 151.31 -40.10 41.24
CA GLU A 635 152.04 -41.30 41.66
C GLU A 635 153.33 -41.46 40.85
N LEU A 636 153.33 -41.16 39.55
CA LEU A 636 154.52 -41.17 38.70
C LEU A 636 155.50 -40.06 39.11
N ASP A 637 155.05 -38.83 39.36
CA ASP A 637 155.94 -37.74 39.80
C ASP A 637 156.40 -37.90 41.27
N ASN A 638 155.61 -38.54 42.14
CA ASN A 638 156.02 -38.92 43.50
C ASN A 638 157.00 -40.11 43.50
N THR A 639 156.75 -41.16 42.71
CA THR A 639 157.73 -42.24 42.52
C THR A 639 158.98 -41.74 41.80
N LYS A 640 158.91 -40.72 40.95
CA LYS A 640 160.05 -40.00 40.35
C LYS A 640 160.80 -39.13 41.36
N LEU A 641 160.10 -38.52 42.33
CA LEU A 641 160.72 -37.86 43.49
C LEU A 641 161.46 -38.90 44.34
N GLN A 642 160.82 -40.02 44.70
CA GLN A 642 161.47 -41.14 45.38
C GLN A 642 162.59 -41.76 44.54
N TYR A 643 162.48 -41.80 43.21
CA TYR A 643 163.58 -42.19 42.32
C TYR A 643 164.73 -41.18 42.36
N SER A 644 164.48 -39.89 42.62
CA SER A 644 165.54 -38.89 42.76
C SER A 644 166.25 -38.98 44.13
N GLU A 645 165.51 -39.22 45.21
CA GLU A 645 166.08 -39.54 46.53
C GLU A 645 166.83 -40.87 46.49
N ALA A 646 166.21 -41.90 45.90
CA ALA A 646 166.85 -43.18 45.64
C ALA A 646 168.01 -43.06 44.65
N THR A 647 168.04 -42.10 43.73
CA THR A 647 169.21 -41.84 42.86
C THR A 647 170.34 -41.20 43.66
N SER A 648 170.06 -40.30 44.60
CA SER A 648 171.05 -39.77 45.55
C SER A 648 171.65 -40.89 46.41
N ILE A 649 170.80 -41.81 46.91
CA ILE A 649 171.23 -42.97 47.69
C ILE A 649 171.94 -44.02 46.81
N VAL A 650 171.48 -44.26 45.58
CA VAL A 650 172.10 -45.17 44.60
C VAL A 650 173.41 -44.60 44.06
N GLN A 651 173.59 -43.29 43.97
CA GLN A 651 174.90 -42.70 43.67
C GLN A 651 175.93 -42.99 44.78
N ARG A 652 175.47 -43.35 45.99
CA ARG A 652 176.29 -43.81 47.12
C ARG A 652 176.35 -45.35 47.27
N ILE A 653 175.34 -46.09 46.79
CA ILE A 653 175.30 -47.56 46.76
C ILE A 653 175.92 -48.15 45.48
N ALA A 654 176.09 -47.37 44.40
CA ALA A 654 176.71 -47.81 43.14
C ALA A 654 178.21 -48.14 43.25
N GLN A 655 178.83 -47.90 44.41
CA GLN A 655 180.15 -48.44 44.75
C GLN A 655 180.09 -49.86 45.36
N LEU A 656 178.91 -50.40 45.67
CA LEU A 656 178.69 -51.68 46.38
C LEU A 656 177.50 -52.51 45.85
N THR A 657 177.71 -53.14 44.69
CA THR A 657 177.35 -54.56 44.43
C THR A 657 175.88 -54.98 44.14
N ASN A 658 175.54 -55.08 42.84
CA ASN A 658 174.98 -56.26 42.13
C ASN A 658 173.94 -57.23 42.79
N LYS A 659 172.67 -57.27 42.29
CA LYS A 659 171.91 -58.44 41.69
C LYS A 659 170.36 -58.54 41.94
N LEU A 660 169.59 -58.80 40.84
CA LEU A 660 168.27 -59.49 40.68
C LEU A 660 166.95 -58.90 41.33
N VAL A 661 165.69 -59.35 41.05
CA VAL A 661 164.88 -59.52 39.78
C VAL A 661 163.45 -60.14 39.99
N VAL A 662 162.36 -59.54 39.42
CA VAL A 662 161.02 -60.07 38.93
C VAL A 662 159.90 -60.71 39.85
N SER A 663 158.59 -60.37 39.65
CA SER A 663 157.34 -61.23 39.80
C SER A 663 155.98 -60.57 39.30
N VAL A 664 154.78 -61.23 39.40
CA VAL A 664 153.45 -60.93 38.70
C VAL A 664 152.15 -61.44 39.48
N LYS A 665 150.90 -60.96 39.17
CA LYS A 665 149.46 -61.48 39.38
C LYS A 665 148.44 -60.50 40.08
N ASP A 666 147.06 -60.53 40.18
CA ASP A 666 145.78 -61.09 39.56
C ASP A 666 144.50 -60.56 40.38
N GLU A 667 143.14 -60.73 40.24
CA GLU A 667 142.03 -61.13 39.27
C GLU A 667 140.56 -60.81 39.86
N GLU A 668 139.44 -60.78 39.06
CA GLU A 668 137.93 -60.88 39.36
C GLU A 668 137.11 -59.82 40.22
N SER A 669 135.75 -59.84 40.45
CA SER A 669 134.50 -59.76 39.57
C SER A 669 133.08 -59.46 40.27
N CYS A 670 131.96 -59.28 39.49
CA CYS A 670 130.46 -59.51 39.71
C CYS A 670 129.40 -58.71 40.62
N ILE A 671 128.35 -58.04 40.01
CA ILE A 671 126.80 -58.28 40.02
C ILE A 671 125.86 -58.21 41.33
N PRO A 672 124.48 -57.94 41.41
CA PRO A 672 123.38 -57.10 40.73
C PRO A 672 122.06 -56.54 41.53
N SER A 673 121.14 -55.72 40.92
CA SER A 673 119.59 -55.62 41.05
C SER A 673 118.79 -54.96 42.29
N PRO A 674 117.39 -54.92 42.43
CA PRO A 674 116.23 -54.18 41.76
C PRO A 674 115.01 -53.58 42.66
N VAL A 675 113.77 -53.23 42.14
CA VAL A 675 112.32 -53.13 42.73
C VAL A 675 111.42 -51.80 42.63
N ASP A 676 110.06 -51.88 42.77
CA ASP A 676 108.83 -51.04 42.35
C ASP A 676 108.04 -50.18 43.45
N GLU A 677 106.74 -49.69 43.51
CA GLU A 677 105.33 -49.85 42.90
C GLU A 677 104.27 -48.67 43.27
N GLY A 678 102.95 -48.67 42.88
CA GLY A 678 101.77 -47.79 43.35
C GLY A 678 100.83 -47.08 42.28
N GLY A 679 99.58 -46.51 42.37
CA GLY A 679 98.36 -46.36 43.28
C GLY A 679 97.55 -44.98 43.13
N LEU A 680 96.25 -44.63 43.42
CA LEU A 680 94.84 -45.23 43.41
C LEU A 680 93.59 -44.25 43.74
N LEU A 681 92.45 -44.24 42.96
CA LEU A 681 90.96 -43.93 43.17
C LEU A 681 90.23 -42.57 43.62
N GLY A 682 88.91 -42.39 43.29
CA GLY A 682 87.84 -41.41 43.80
C GLY A 682 86.92 -40.76 42.69
N ASP A 683 85.60 -40.39 42.71
CA ASP A 683 84.34 -40.29 43.58
C ASP A 683 84.00 -38.90 44.28
N VAL A 684 82.78 -38.32 44.57
CA VAL A 684 81.29 -38.67 44.65
C VAL A 684 80.33 -37.39 44.53
N GLY A 685 78.98 -37.45 44.31
CA GLY A 685 77.98 -36.36 44.69
C GLY A 685 76.51 -36.29 44.10
N HIS A 686 75.45 -35.98 44.90
CA HIS A 686 73.99 -35.89 44.51
C HIS A 686 73.10 -35.00 45.46
N ASP A 687 72.23 -34.07 44.98
CA ASP A 687 71.02 -33.56 45.73
C ASP A 687 70.00 -32.65 44.94
N ALA A 688 69.46 -33.06 43.77
CA ALA A 688 68.70 -32.13 42.89
C ALA A 688 67.26 -32.52 42.48
N SER A 689 66.74 -33.69 42.88
CA SER A 689 65.60 -34.29 42.16
C SER A 689 64.19 -33.87 42.62
N PHE A 690 64.00 -33.53 43.89
CA PHE A 690 62.66 -33.60 44.52
C PHE A 690 61.68 -32.50 44.06
N ARG A 691 62.11 -31.24 43.99
CA ARG A 691 61.19 -30.08 43.74
C ARG A 691 60.55 -30.06 42.35
N LYS A 692 61.11 -30.79 41.37
CA LYS A 692 60.55 -30.83 40.00
C LYS A 692 59.27 -31.67 39.91
N GLN A 693 59.03 -32.56 40.86
CA GLN A 693 57.90 -33.49 40.77
C GLN A 693 56.57 -32.86 41.23
N GLU A 694 56.56 -32.13 42.35
CA GLU A 694 55.37 -31.44 42.85
C GLU A 694 54.78 -30.44 41.83
N GLN A 695 55.65 -29.73 41.09
CA GLN A 695 55.22 -28.80 40.05
C GLN A 695 54.48 -29.53 38.90
N LEU A 696 55.03 -30.65 38.42
CA LEU A 696 54.41 -31.44 37.36
C LEU A 696 53.08 -32.06 37.80
N GLU A 697 52.95 -32.47 39.06
CA GLU A 697 51.69 -33.00 39.59
C GLU A 697 50.58 -31.95 39.63
N MET A 698 50.89 -30.71 40.02
CA MET A 698 49.93 -29.59 40.02
C MET A 698 49.50 -29.21 38.59
N GLU A 699 50.43 -29.15 37.64
CA GLU A 699 50.13 -28.90 36.22
C GLU A 699 49.23 -30.01 35.63
N LEU A 700 49.48 -31.27 35.99
CA LEU A 700 48.70 -32.44 35.55
C LEU A 700 47.26 -32.42 36.11
N VAL A 701 47.06 -31.94 37.35
CA VAL A 701 45.71 -31.69 37.91
C VAL A 701 44.98 -30.59 37.15
N MET A 702 45.63 -29.46 36.88
CA MET A 702 45.03 -28.33 36.13
C MET A 702 44.64 -28.75 34.70
N VAL A 703 45.45 -29.56 34.03
CA VAL A 703 45.12 -30.13 32.71
C VAL A 703 43.92 -31.07 32.78
N LYS A 704 43.80 -31.92 33.81
CA LYS A 704 42.64 -32.80 34.02
C LYS A 704 41.34 -32.02 34.24
N GLU A 705 41.37 -30.92 34.98
CA GLU A 705 40.19 -30.07 35.17
C GLU A 705 39.81 -29.29 33.90
N SER A 706 40.80 -28.79 33.17
CA SER A 706 40.60 -28.16 31.86
C SER A 706 39.94 -29.13 30.86
N LEU A 707 40.43 -30.37 30.81
CA LEU A 707 39.87 -31.44 29.97
C LEU A 707 38.40 -31.74 30.33
N ARG A 708 38.07 -31.92 31.62
CA ARG A 708 36.68 -32.12 32.07
C ARG A 708 35.77 -30.94 31.72
N ARG A 709 36.27 -29.70 31.78
CA ARG A 709 35.50 -28.53 31.36
C ARG A 709 35.22 -28.56 29.86
N LYS A 710 36.21 -28.93 29.04
CA LYS A 710 36.05 -29.10 27.58
C LYS A 710 35.15 -30.27 27.19
N GLU A 711 35.16 -31.36 27.96
CA GLU A 711 34.23 -32.47 27.80
C GLU A 711 32.78 -32.03 28.06
N MET A 712 32.53 -31.23 29.10
CA MET A 712 31.22 -30.65 29.39
C MET A 712 30.78 -29.62 28.32
N ASP A 713 31.69 -28.75 27.86
CA ASP A 713 31.44 -27.81 26.74
C ASP A 713 31.06 -28.57 25.46
N PHE A 714 31.75 -29.69 25.17
CA PHE A 714 31.48 -30.55 24.02
C PHE A 714 30.12 -31.25 24.13
N LEU A 715 29.78 -31.83 25.29
CA LEU A 715 28.47 -32.45 25.53
C LEU A 715 27.32 -31.44 25.47
N ALA A 716 27.54 -30.18 25.88
CA ALA A 716 26.56 -29.11 25.70
C ALA A 716 26.40 -28.74 24.21
N SER A 717 27.51 -28.65 23.48
CA SER A 717 27.53 -28.37 22.03
C SER A 717 26.86 -29.47 21.21
N GLN A 718 27.08 -30.75 21.58
CA GLN A 718 26.45 -31.91 20.96
C GLN A 718 24.93 -31.89 21.16
N LYS A 719 24.44 -31.56 22.36
CA LYS A 719 23.00 -31.41 22.64
C LYS A 719 22.38 -30.24 21.84
N ALA A 720 23.09 -29.12 21.74
CA ALA A 720 22.65 -27.99 20.91
C ALA A 720 22.56 -28.38 19.42
N LEU A 721 23.53 -29.16 18.92
CA LEU A 721 23.53 -29.68 17.56
C LEU A 721 22.33 -30.61 17.31
N THR A 722 22.05 -31.58 18.20
CA THR A 722 20.89 -32.48 18.02
C THR A 722 19.55 -31.73 18.00
N VAL A 723 19.40 -30.66 18.79
CA VAL A 723 18.21 -29.79 18.73
C VAL A 723 18.10 -29.08 17.37
N LYS A 724 19.23 -28.63 16.79
CA LYS A 724 19.23 -28.03 15.44
C LYS A 724 18.98 -29.04 14.33
N GLU A 725 19.44 -30.28 14.46
CA GLU A 725 19.07 -31.36 13.54
C GLU A 725 17.56 -31.65 13.58
N GLU A 726 16.93 -31.60 14.76
CA GLU A 726 15.48 -31.78 14.91
C GLU A 726 14.68 -30.58 14.35
N GLU A 727 15.15 -29.34 14.56
CA GLU A 727 14.58 -28.14 13.92
C GLU A 727 14.66 -28.26 12.38
N LEU A 728 15.82 -28.62 11.83
CA LEU A 728 16.00 -28.81 10.38
C LEU A 728 15.12 -29.94 9.84
N ARG A 729 15.01 -31.06 10.55
CA ARG A 729 14.12 -32.18 10.21
C ARG A 729 12.63 -31.77 10.25
N ALA A 730 12.25 -30.83 11.09
CA ALA A 730 10.91 -30.24 11.11
C ALA A 730 10.68 -29.23 9.98
N VAL A 731 11.71 -28.47 9.57
CA VAL A 731 11.65 -27.57 8.41
C VAL A 731 11.54 -28.35 7.10
N LEU A 732 12.34 -29.41 6.91
CA LEU A 732 12.26 -30.29 5.73
C LEU A 732 10.84 -30.86 5.56
N LYS A 733 10.24 -31.40 6.64
CA LYS A 733 8.85 -31.88 6.62
C LYS A 733 7.81 -30.80 6.26
N ARG A 734 8.09 -29.52 6.50
CA ARG A 734 7.21 -28.41 6.06
C ARG A 734 7.41 -28.10 4.57
N LEU A 735 8.65 -28.16 4.07
CA LEU A 735 8.93 -28.03 2.64
C LEU A 735 8.30 -29.19 1.85
N ASP A 736 8.39 -30.43 2.34
CA ASP A 736 7.72 -31.60 1.75
C ASP A 736 6.18 -31.46 1.67
N MET A 737 5.56 -30.67 2.55
CA MET A 737 4.11 -30.38 2.50
C MET A 737 3.82 -29.26 1.51
N LEU A 738 4.58 -28.17 1.56
CA LEU A 738 4.44 -27.05 0.63
C LEU A 738 4.70 -27.47 -0.83
N GLU A 739 5.64 -28.39 -1.09
CA GLU A 739 5.87 -28.93 -2.44
C GLU A 739 4.67 -29.76 -2.93
N LYS A 740 4.04 -30.55 -2.04
CA LYS A 740 2.82 -31.31 -2.38
C LYS A 740 1.63 -30.39 -2.63
N GLU A 741 1.45 -29.35 -1.80
CA GLU A 741 0.44 -28.31 -2.01
C GLU A 741 0.66 -27.59 -3.36
N LEU A 742 1.88 -27.15 -3.65
CA LEU A 742 2.27 -26.53 -4.93
C LEU A 742 2.01 -27.47 -6.10
N LYS A 743 2.36 -28.76 -5.99
CA LYS A 743 2.05 -29.77 -7.00
C LYS A 743 0.54 -29.90 -7.24
N THR A 744 -0.28 -30.01 -6.20
CA THR A 744 -1.75 -30.06 -6.36
C THR A 744 -2.33 -28.78 -6.96
N MET A 745 -1.80 -27.61 -6.62
CA MET A 745 -2.20 -26.34 -7.25
C MET A 745 -1.79 -26.27 -8.73
N LYS A 746 -0.61 -26.78 -9.09
CA LYS A 746 -0.16 -26.88 -10.49
C LYS A 746 -1.01 -27.84 -11.31
N GLU A 747 -1.39 -28.98 -10.72
CA GLU A 747 -2.29 -29.96 -11.34
C GLU A 747 -3.69 -29.35 -11.53
N GLY A 748 -4.25 -28.65 -10.52
CA GLY A 748 -5.49 -27.88 -10.65
C GLY A 748 -5.45 -26.84 -11.78
N LEU A 749 -4.39 -26.01 -11.82
CA LEU A 749 -4.19 -25.00 -12.88
C LEU A 749 -4.09 -25.62 -14.28
N SER A 750 -3.57 -26.84 -14.42
CA SER A 750 -3.56 -27.55 -15.72
C SER A 750 -4.95 -28.02 -16.13
N VAL A 751 -5.79 -28.47 -15.20
CA VAL A 751 -7.18 -28.84 -15.48
C VAL A 751 -8.03 -27.60 -15.82
N ASP A 752 -7.81 -26.47 -15.15
CA ASP A 752 -8.46 -25.20 -15.48
C ASP A 752 -8.02 -24.68 -16.86
N ALA A 753 -6.74 -24.81 -17.22
CA ALA A 753 -6.23 -24.45 -18.55
C ALA A 753 -6.82 -25.35 -19.66
N ASP A 754 -6.92 -26.66 -19.44
CA ASP A 754 -7.60 -27.60 -20.35
C ASP A 754 -9.10 -27.27 -20.48
N GLY A 755 -9.74 -26.84 -19.38
CA GLY A 755 -11.11 -26.33 -19.39
C GLY A 755 -11.26 -25.07 -20.23
N LEU A 756 -10.33 -24.12 -20.08
CA LEU A 756 -10.28 -22.88 -20.86
C LEU A 756 -10.05 -23.16 -22.35
N MET A 757 -9.15 -24.09 -22.68
CA MET A 757 -8.88 -24.52 -24.06
C MET A 757 -10.10 -25.21 -24.70
N LYS A 758 -10.86 -26.00 -23.94
CA LYS A 758 -12.14 -26.59 -24.41
C LYS A 758 -13.20 -25.51 -24.65
N LEU A 759 -13.33 -24.54 -23.74
CA LEU A 759 -14.24 -23.40 -23.92
C LEU A 759 -13.85 -22.52 -25.11
N TYR A 760 -12.56 -22.27 -25.32
CA TYR A 760 -12.04 -21.56 -26.49
C TYR A 760 -12.31 -22.34 -27.79
N SER A 761 -12.10 -23.66 -27.79
CA SER A 761 -12.40 -24.52 -28.94
C SER A 761 -13.89 -24.51 -29.28
N LEU A 762 -14.77 -24.65 -28.29
CA LEU A 762 -16.23 -24.58 -28.45
C LEU A 762 -16.70 -23.19 -28.92
N ALA A 763 -16.03 -22.12 -28.47
CA ALA A 763 -16.29 -20.78 -28.98
C ALA A 763 -15.88 -20.65 -30.45
N GLN A 764 -14.66 -21.10 -30.80
CA GLN A 764 -14.12 -21.04 -32.16
C GLN A 764 -14.95 -21.88 -33.15
N GLU A 765 -15.41 -23.06 -32.73
CA GLU A 765 -16.32 -23.94 -33.48
C GLU A 765 -17.68 -23.27 -33.71
N ARG A 766 -18.28 -22.69 -32.66
CA ARG A 766 -19.56 -21.97 -32.73
C ARG A 766 -19.49 -20.67 -33.54
N ILE A 767 -18.31 -20.08 -33.64
CA ILE A 767 -18.01 -18.88 -34.45
C ILE A 767 -17.73 -19.26 -35.92
N GLY A 768 -17.43 -20.53 -36.23
CA GLY A 768 -17.38 -21.04 -37.60
C GLY A 768 -16.31 -20.40 -38.48
N GLY A 769 -15.18 -19.99 -37.89
CA GLY A 769 -14.06 -19.35 -38.60
C GLY A 769 -14.24 -17.86 -38.93
N ARG A 770 -15.40 -17.26 -38.63
CA ARG A 770 -15.60 -15.80 -38.68
C ARG A 770 -14.78 -15.13 -37.57
N SER A 771 -14.50 -13.83 -37.71
CA SER A 771 -13.98 -13.03 -36.60
C SER A 771 -15.12 -12.58 -35.66
N VAL A 772 -14.78 -12.23 -34.43
CA VAL A 772 -15.74 -11.59 -33.49
C VAL A 772 -16.17 -10.20 -34.01
N GLY A 773 -15.34 -9.56 -34.85
CA GLY A 773 -15.72 -8.36 -35.59
C GLY A 773 -16.76 -8.66 -36.67
N ASP A 774 -16.61 -9.76 -37.41
CA ASP A 774 -17.52 -10.13 -38.50
C ASP A 774 -18.92 -10.43 -37.95
N LEU A 775 -19.01 -11.16 -36.83
CA LEU A 775 -20.27 -11.40 -36.12
C LEU A 775 -20.89 -10.13 -35.52
N ALA A 776 -20.06 -9.12 -35.20
CA ALA A 776 -20.55 -7.82 -34.77
C ALA A 776 -21.07 -6.97 -35.94
N VAL A 777 -20.45 -7.09 -37.13
CA VAL A 777 -20.89 -6.47 -38.38
C VAL A 777 -22.19 -7.11 -38.87
N GLU A 778 -22.25 -8.44 -38.98
CA GLU A 778 -23.45 -9.20 -39.37
C GLU A 778 -24.64 -8.91 -38.44
N ARG A 779 -24.38 -8.75 -37.13
CA ARG A 779 -25.40 -8.27 -36.19
C ARG A 779 -25.82 -6.82 -36.49
N LEU A 780 -24.89 -5.90 -36.70
CA LEU A 780 -25.23 -4.49 -36.99
C LEU A 780 -25.98 -4.34 -38.31
N GLU A 781 -25.66 -5.15 -39.32
CA GLU A 781 -26.37 -5.22 -40.60
C GLU A 781 -27.81 -5.73 -40.41
N LEU A 782 -28.01 -6.77 -39.60
CA LEU A 782 -29.36 -7.22 -39.20
C LEU A 782 -30.11 -6.17 -38.37
N GLU A 783 -29.44 -5.47 -37.45
CA GLU A 783 -30.03 -4.45 -36.58
C GLU A 783 -30.38 -3.15 -37.35
N VAL A 784 -29.69 -2.89 -38.47
CA VAL A 784 -30.06 -1.88 -39.49
C VAL A 784 -31.23 -2.37 -40.35
N ALA A 785 -31.16 -3.57 -40.93
CA ALA A 785 -32.22 -4.11 -41.76
C ALA A 785 -33.56 -4.24 -41.02
N GLN A 786 -33.52 -4.56 -39.71
CA GLN A 786 -34.71 -4.51 -38.85
C GLN A 786 -35.25 -3.09 -38.71
N GLN A 787 -34.40 -2.08 -38.47
CA GLN A 787 -34.84 -0.68 -38.36
C GLN A 787 -35.39 -0.13 -39.68
N GLU A 788 -34.84 -0.55 -40.83
CA GLU A 788 -35.37 -0.22 -42.15
C GLU A 788 -36.74 -0.88 -42.40
N ALA A 789 -36.92 -2.15 -42.01
CA ALA A 789 -38.21 -2.84 -42.07
C ALA A 789 -39.26 -2.22 -41.12
N GLU A 790 -38.88 -1.83 -39.89
CA GLU A 790 -39.74 -1.12 -38.95
C GLU A 790 -40.11 0.29 -39.47
N ALA A 791 -39.18 0.99 -40.11
CA ALA A 791 -39.45 2.29 -40.75
C ALA A 791 -40.38 2.15 -41.98
N ALA A 792 -40.16 1.13 -42.82
CA ALA A 792 -40.99 0.86 -43.99
C ALA A 792 -42.41 0.44 -43.61
N THR A 793 -42.56 -0.47 -42.64
CA THR A 793 -43.89 -0.87 -42.12
C THR A 793 -44.60 0.28 -41.41
N ALA A 794 -43.90 1.14 -40.66
CA ALA A 794 -44.49 2.36 -40.10
C ALA A 794 -44.92 3.37 -41.17
N ALA A 795 -44.17 3.50 -42.28
CA ALA A 795 -44.55 4.35 -43.41
C ALA A 795 -45.78 3.80 -44.15
N LEU A 796 -45.82 2.48 -44.40
CA LEU A 796 -46.97 1.79 -45.01
C LEU A 796 -48.23 1.88 -44.13
N GLN A 797 -48.10 1.67 -42.81
CA GLN A 797 -49.23 1.86 -41.87
C GLN A 797 -49.75 3.29 -41.92
N LYS A 798 -48.85 4.28 -41.96
CA LYS A 798 -49.24 5.70 -42.04
C LYS A 798 -49.93 6.06 -43.37
N LEU A 799 -49.50 5.44 -44.48
CA LEU A 799 -50.20 5.56 -45.77
C LEU A 799 -51.57 4.88 -45.73
N ALA A 800 -51.68 3.68 -45.13
CA ALA A 800 -52.95 3.00 -44.94
C ALA A 800 -53.91 3.80 -44.05
N ASP A 801 -53.42 4.41 -42.97
CA ASP A 801 -54.19 5.32 -42.10
C ASP A 801 -54.67 6.56 -42.85
N MET A 802 -53.81 7.17 -43.69
CA MET A 802 -54.16 8.30 -44.56
C MET A 802 -55.23 7.92 -45.60
N THR A 803 -55.10 6.77 -46.27
CA THR A 803 -56.11 6.25 -47.20
C THR A 803 -57.42 5.93 -46.48
N CYS A 804 -57.35 5.37 -45.26
CA CYS A 804 -58.53 5.15 -44.41
C CYS A 804 -59.18 6.46 -43.91
N GLN A 805 -58.45 7.57 -43.85
CA GLN A 805 -59.01 8.90 -43.58
C GLN A 805 -59.66 9.48 -44.84
N LEU A 806 -58.97 9.45 -45.99
CA LEU A 806 -59.50 9.90 -47.28
C LEU A 806 -60.82 9.19 -47.64
N LEU A 807 -60.89 7.86 -47.44
CA LEU A 807 -62.13 7.09 -47.64
C LEU A 807 -63.27 7.55 -46.72
N LYS A 808 -63.01 7.74 -45.43
CA LYS A 808 -64.00 8.22 -44.45
C LYS A 808 -64.45 9.67 -44.71
N ASP A 809 -63.61 10.48 -45.33
CA ASP A 809 -63.94 11.84 -45.73
C ASP A 809 -64.73 11.87 -47.06
N THR A 810 -64.56 10.89 -47.95
CA THR A 810 -65.45 10.69 -49.11
C THR A 810 -66.80 10.08 -48.74
N ASP A 811 -66.86 9.13 -47.80
CA ASP A 811 -68.13 8.52 -47.34
C ASP A 811 -69.08 9.57 -46.74
N GLN A 812 -68.54 10.60 -46.08
CA GLN A 812 -69.29 11.72 -45.54
C GLN A 812 -69.85 12.69 -46.61
N SER A 813 -69.62 12.43 -47.91
CA SER A 813 -70.12 13.25 -49.02
C SER A 813 -71.36 12.69 -49.75
N MET A 814 -71.81 11.47 -49.42
CA MET A 814 -72.98 10.82 -50.03
C MET A 814 -74.14 10.57 -49.04
N ASP A 815 -74.94 11.61 -48.77
CA ASP A 815 -76.31 11.45 -48.23
C ASP A 815 -77.28 12.46 -48.83
N ILE A 816 -77.79 12.17 -50.04
CA ILE A 816 -78.98 12.82 -50.61
C ILE A 816 -79.82 11.80 -51.41
N GLY A 817 -81.02 11.51 -50.92
CA GLY A 817 -82.25 11.51 -51.74
C GLY A 817 -82.60 10.27 -52.58
N THR A 818 -83.37 9.34 -52.00
CA THR A 818 -84.05 8.23 -52.68
C THR A 818 -85.16 8.69 -53.65
N VAL A 819 -85.05 8.43 -54.97
CA VAL A 819 -86.19 8.47 -55.91
C VAL A 819 -86.10 7.38 -57.02
N ILE A 820 -86.94 6.35 -56.89
CA ILE A 820 -87.79 5.67 -57.90
C ILE A 820 -87.24 5.37 -59.33
N LEU A 821 -87.29 4.08 -59.72
CA LEU A 821 -87.13 3.54 -61.09
C LEU A 821 -88.30 3.91 -62.03
N PRO A 822 -88.06 4.01 -63.35
CA PRO A 822 -88.57 2.94 -64.24
C PRO A 822 -87.55 2.50 -65.31
N ALA A 823 -87.97 1.63 -66.24
CA ALA A 823 -87.10 0.82 -67.10
C ALA A 823 -87.23 1.11 -68.62
N GLU A 824 -86.33 0.47 -69.39
CA GLU A 824 -86.34 0.20 -70.84
C GLU A 824 -86.23 1.36 -71.86
N GLY A 825 -85.44 1.11 -72.92
CA GLY A 825 -85.96 1.30 -74.28
C GLY A 825 -85.30 2.35 -75.21
N VAL A 826 -84.23 1.94 -75.90
CA VAL A 826 -83.94 2.28 -77.33
C VAL A 826 -83.98 3.77 -77.77
N GLY A 827 -82.77 4.33 -77.99
CA GLY A 827 -82.37 4.74 -79.35
C GLY A 827 -82.59 6.19 -79.86
N ILE A 828 -81.47 6.79 -80.31
CA ILE A 828 -81.33 7.82 -81.36
C ILE A 828 -81.86 9.25 -81.05
N GLY A 829 -80.98 10.27 -81.18
CA GLY A 829 -81.41 11.57 -81.74
C GLY A 829 -80.94 12.88 -81.08
N VAL A 830 -79.71 13.31 -81.38
CA VAL A 830 -79.31 14.74 -81.56
C VAL A 830 -79.70 15.78 -80.47
N GLY A 831 -78.83 15.92 -79.47
CA GLY A 831 -78.05 17.15 -79.20
C GLY A 831 -78.72 18.47 -78.76
N SER A 832 -78.32 18.97 -77.57
CA SER A 832 -77.87 20.35 -77.35
C SER A 832 -77.20 20.54 -75.96
N SER A 833 -76.32 21.54 -75.84
CA SER A 833 -75.88 22.21 -74.60
C SER A 833 -75.31 21.34 -73.45
N THR A 834 -73.98 21.25 -73.37
CA THR A 834 -73.26 20.61 -72.24
C THR A 834 -72.49 21.64 -71.42
N TYR A 835 -72.85 21.79 -70.14
CA TYR A 835 -72.02 22.48 -69.13
C TYR A 835 -70.88 21.56 -68.64
N PRO A 836 -69.71 22.10 -68.25
CA PRO A 836 -68.50 21.30 -68.09
C PRO A 836 -68.56 20.28 -66.95
N HIS A 837 -68.36 19.00 -67.30
CA HIS A 837 -68.01 17.95 -66.33
C HIS A 837 -66.57 18.15 -65.85
N GLY A 838 -66.38 18.22 -64.53
CA GLY A 838 -65.05 18.37 -63.90
C GLY A 838 -64.88 17.51 -62.65
N ARG A 839 -65.60 16.39 -62.53
CA ARG A 839 -65.64 15.55 -61.31
C ARG A 839 -65.62 14.03 -61.55
N ILE A 840 -65.24 13.57 -62.75
CA ILE A 840 -65.13 12.12 -63.04
C ILE A 840 -63.67 11.69 -63.22
N ASN A 841 -62.85 12.49 -63.91
CA ASN A 841 -61.45 12.17 -64.19
C ASN A 841 -60.63 11.80 -62.93
N GLY A 842 -60.85 12.50 -61.80
CA GLY A 842 -60.11 12.27 -60.57
C GLY A 842 -60.39 10.91 -59.89
N LEU A 843 -61.49 10.22 -60.23
CA LEU A 843 -61.73 8.85 -59.77
C LEU A 843 -60.95 7.86 -60.64
N GLU A 844 -60.99 8.02 -61.97
CA GLU A 844 -60.18 7.20 -62.88
C GLU A 844 -58.67 7.38 -62.66
N GLU A 845 -58.19 8.58 -62.35
CA GLU A 845 -56.78 8.82 -62.00
C GLU A 845 -56.43 8.17 -60.66
N ALA A 846 -57.33 8.22 -59.66
CA ALA A 846 -57.13 7.53 -58.39
C ALA A 846 -57.13 6.00 -58.55
N GLU A 847 -58.03 5.42 -59.34
CA GLU A 847 -58.04 3.97 -59.61
C GLU A 847 -56.78 3.53 -60.38
N LYS A 848 -56.33 4.31 -61.36
CA LYS A 848 -55.08 4.03 -62.11
C LYS A 848 -53.85 4.12 -61.23
N GLU A 849 -53.77 5.12 -60.34
CA GLU A 849 -52.62 5.26 -59.43
C GLU A 849 -52.66 4.21 -58.29
N VAL A 850 -53.83 3.83 -57.80
CA VAL A 850 -53.96 2.71 -56.84
C VAL A 850 -53.58 1.38 -57.49
N ALA A 851 -53.98 1.13 -58.74
CA ALA A 851 -53.56 -0.05 -59.49
C ALA A 851 -52.05 -0.05 -59.77
N HIS A 852 -51.47 1.10 -60.11
CA HIS A 852 -50.03 1.29 -60.29
C HIS A 852 -49.25 1.05 -58.99
N LEU A 853 -49.72 1.57 -57.85
CA LEU A 853 -49.14 1.32 -56.54
C LEU A 853 -49.26 -0.15 -56.10
N PHE A 854 -50.37 -0.82 -56.41
CA PHE A 854 -50.51 -2.26 -56.18
C PHE A 854 -49.50 -3.07 -57.00
N ALA A 855 -49.40 -2.80 -58.31
CA ALA A 855 -48.43 -3.47 -59.18
C ALA A 855 -46.98 -3.20 -58.76
N LEU A 856 -46.65 -1.98 -58.33
CA LEU A 856 -45.34 -1.63 -57.80
C LEU A 856 -45.04 -2.35 -56.48
N THR A 857 -46.05 -2.50 -55.61
CA THR A 857 -45.91 -3.24 -54.34
C THR A 857 -45.74 -4.74 -54.58
N GLU A 858 -46.51 -5.32 -55.50
CA GLU A 858 -46.36 -6.72 -55.93
C GLU A 858 -44.99 -6.96 -56.58
N GLN A 859 -44.51 -6.04 -57.40
CA GLN A 859 -43.16 -6.10 -57.96
C GLN A 859 -42.09 -6.05 -56.85
N LEU A 860 -42.20 -5.12 -55.89
CA LEU A 860 -41.25 -5.01 -54.78
C LEU A 860 -41.24 -6.24 -53.86
N VAL A 861 -42.39 -6.90 -53.65
CA VAL A 861 -42.48 -8.16 -52.89
C VAL A 861 -41.78 -9.31 -53.62
N ASN A 862 -41.92 -9.37 -54.96
CA ASN A 862 -41.23 -10.35 -55.79
C ASN A 862 -39.71 -10.09 -55.88
N ASP A 863 -39.30 -8.84 -56.09
CA ASP A 863 -37.89 -8.42 -56.14
C ASP A 863 -37.18 -8.61 -54.76
N ALA A 864 -37.93 -8.51 -53.66
CA ALA A 864 -37.45 -8.87 -52.31
C ALA A 864 -37.42 -10.38 -52.02
N GLY A 865 -37.87 -11.23 -52.96
CA GLY A 865 -37.85 -12.69 -52.83
C GLY A 865 -38.80 -13.26 -51.76
N ILE A 866 -39.79 -12.49 -51.30
CA ILE A 866 -40.69 -12.89 -50.21
C ILE A 866 -41.81 -13.79 -50.75
N SER A 867 -41.45 -15.03 -51.11
CA SER A 867 -42.43 -16.06 -51.45
C SER A 867 -43.29 -16.39 -50.22
N ILE A 868 -44.57 -16.05 -50.25
CA ILE A 868 -45.53 -16.34 -49.16
C ILE A 868 -45.69 -17.86 -49.07
N THR A 869 -44.99 -18.47 -48.13
CA THR A 869 -45.16 -19.88 -47.79
C THR A 869 -46.32 -20.03 -46.81
N GLU A 870 -47.48 -20.44 -47.31
CA GLU A 870 -48.56 -20.93 -46.46
C GLU A 870 -48.09 -22.21 -45.73
N GLN A 871 -47.59 -22.06 -44.50
CA GLN A 871 -47.31 -23.20 -43.63
C GLN A 871 -48.45 -23.41 -42.64
N GLN A 872 -49.15 -24.53 -42.82
CA GLN A 872 -50.01 -25.11 -41.80
C GLN A 872 -49.16 -25.76 -40.72
N HIS A 873 -48.92 -25.08 -39.59
CA HIS A 873 -49.12 -25.68 -38.25
C HIS A 873 -49.02 -24.71 -37.07
#